data_AF-A0A947C625-F1
#
_entry.id   AF-A0A947C625-F1
#
_cell.length_a   1.000
_cell.length_b   1.000
_cell.length_c   1.000
_cell.angle_alpha   90.00
_cell.angle_beta   90.00
_cell.angle_gamma   90.00
#
_symmetry.space_group_name_H-M   'P 1'
#
loop_
_entity.id
_entity.type
_entity.pdbx_description
1 polymer ?
#
loop_
_entity_poly.entity_id
_entity_poly.type
_entity_poly.pdbx_seq_one_letter_code
_entity_poly.pdbx_strand_id
1 'polypeptide(L)'
;MAFLRPGSWLALLLVAVTTIGACKGDTGEPGPEGPPGEQGPPGETPGPDIEPAPFGLVGRVMEPNLVPVLNGTVYLVPASDVEQLSETPLDLFLSPEATAADPVDEPIEDLLDANLATYEQTEVDADGVYRFETLPEGRHFVVWVPASEDTEHLPGGDSCRVSFDTDSLIGMQLNILVSSKPSAAATYVGSSTCMVCHGLHSTTRTAHNVGLQVPAVRSILQDIEPWPDFDDGLAAFDGATTLYFFDCDSAALDSSKCSVDIAPPAGAVAFTLDLRRDLSIPLGTVGAYYVDMNDGTSARYDVVLTYGGALGKQQYLMRRATADGSFSYFVLPLQYNYQGDFANPDPDDWPWSDYRSDLWYDFGTDALRQPDNDESFDNNCAGCHFTGYRLDGRDADGWSASAAVDASGAFDYDGDGRPELINTGCEACHGPGSEHLERRPQGTAIVSPGLLTPGRQTAICGSCHSRPVGIGGGTKGLPLSAENEMPPAGIRRAELALNYTTRVSGAPEDFYPSGDARINYQQYSDHLRSAHYRNPVRLTTCAGCHNPHVNPDDVANMDTSGDPNSLCTTCHSPAVNPELYPLPEHVADVTGVSGHNSLEEFFGPFVCTQCHMVPTARSAAAVPALLDALGAPPTVQYYWNDTASHRMTMTRWEGGQPIQPIAFTNECGECHADILPNTPTP
;
A
#
# COMPACT_ATOMS: atom_id res chain seq x y z
N MET A 1 -11.24 -67.18 -49.02
CA MET A 1 -12.40 -67.82 -48.38
C MET A 1 -12.17 -67.84 -46.88
N ALA A 2 -13.18 -67.43 -46.09
CA ALA A 2 -13.29 -67.45 -44.62
C ALA A 2 -12.26 -66.59 -43.84
N PHE A 3 -12.58 -65.39 -43.32
CA PHE A 3 -13.39 -65.03 -42.12
C PHE A 3 -12.92 -65.69 -40.81
N LEU A 4 -12.29 -64.91 -39.89
CA LEU A 4 -12.90 -64.38 -38.64
C LEU A 4 -11.90 -63.56 -37.79
N ARG A 5 -12.47 -62.56 -37.10
CA ARG A 5 -11.97 -61.35 -36.39
C ARG A 5 -11.53 -61.61 -34.91
N PRO A 6 -11.34 -60.61 -33.99
CA PRO A 6 -10.64 -59.28 -34.00
C PRO A 6 -9.86 -58.95 -32.67
N GLY A 7 -9.26 -57.75 -32.62
CA GLY A 7 -8.89 -57.00 -31.39
C GLY A 7 -7.44 -56.53 -31.45
N SER A 8 -7.06 -55.25 -31.42
CA SER A 8 -7.56 -54.14 -30.62
C SER A 8 -7.20 -52.80 -31.30
N TRP A 9 -8.06 -51.80 -31.16
CA TRP A 9 -7.86 -50.45 -31.67
C TRP A 9 -6.87 -49.67 -30.79
N LEU A 10 -5.80 -49.17 -31.40
CA LEU A 10 -4.94 -48.12 -30.85
C LEU A 10 -5.34 -46.82 -31.56
N ALA A 11 -6.04 -45.91 -30.86
CA ALA A 11 -6.27 -44.56 -31.36
C ALA A 11 -5.14 -43.67 -30.86
N LEU A 12 -4.36 -43.13 -31.81
CA LEU A 12 -3.37 -42.09 -31.58
C LEU A 12 -4.07 -40.82 -31.07
N LEU A 13 -3.66 -40.34 -29.90
CA LEU A 13 -3.77 -38.92 -29.54
C LEU A 13 -2.56 -38.21 -30.16
N LEU A 14 -2.80 -37.44 -31.22
CA LEU A 14 -1.86 -36.42 -31.67
C LEU A 14 -1.94 -35.26 -30.68
N VAL A 15 -0.98 -35.17 -29.77
CA VAL A 15 -0.69 -33.92 -29.05
C VAL A 15 0.18 -33.09 -29.99
N ALA A 16 -0.39 -32.02 -30.52
CA ALA A 16 0.38 -31.00 -31.22
C ALA A 16 1.22 -30.25 -30.18
N VAL A 17 2.47 -30.69 -30.00
CA VAL A 17 3.50 -29.92 -29.31
C VAL A 17 3.87 -28.77 -30.24
N THR A 18 3.19 -27.63 -30.10
CA THR A 18 3.76 -26.36 -30.54
C THR A 18 4.84 -25.98 -29.54
N THR A 19 6.09 -26.21 -29.95
CA THR A 19 7.27 -25.58 -29.34
C THR A 19 7.11 -24.06 -29.45
N ILE A 20 6.54 -23.44 -28.42
CA ILE A 20 6.69 -22.01 -28.17
C ILE A 20 8.15 -21.87 -27.75
N GLY A 21 8.99 -21.46 -28.69
CA GLY A 21 10.29 -20.89 -28.32
C GLY A 21 10.00 -19.72 -27.39
N ALA A 22 10.60 -19.75 -26.20
CA ALA A 22 10.59 -18.64 -25.28
C ALA A 22 11.02 -17.37 -26.04
N CYS A 23 10.05 -16.54 -26.40
CA CYS A 23 10.31 -15.19 -26.82
C CYS A 23 10.79 -14.47 -25.55
N LYS A 24 12.10 -14.19 -25.49
CA LYS A 24 12.60 -13.06 -24.69
C LYS A 24 11.91 -11.82 -25.23
N GLY A 25 10.80 -11.44 -24.60
CA GLY A 25 10.02 -10.25 -24.92
C GLY A 25 10.63 -9.03 -24.26
N ASP A 26 11.84 -8.68 -24.67
CA ASP A 26 12.46 -7.38 -24.43
C ASP A 26 12.75 -6.78 -25.80
N THR A 27 12.12 -5.66 -26.17
CA THR A 27 12.53 -4.73 -27.26
C THR A 27 11.47 -3.70 -27.66
N GLY A 28 10.29 -3.67 -27.04
CA GLY A 28 9.54 -2.41 -27.04
C GLY A 28 10.22 -1.49 -26.05
N GLU A 29 11.07 -0.54 -26.48
CA GLU A 29 11.41 0.57 -25.59
C GLU A 29 10.09 1.19 -25.11
N PRO A 30 9.91 1.35 -23.79
CA PRO A 30 8.86 2.21 -23.27
C PRO A 30 8.93 3.54 -24.03
N GLY A 31 7.77 4.07 -24.43
CA GLY A 31 7.73 5.51 -24.68
C GLY A 31 8.31 6.19 -23.45
N PRO A 32 9.17 7.20 -23.59
CA PRO A 32 9.73 7.88 -22.43
C PRO A 32 8.56 8.29 -21.54
N GLU A 33 8.60 7.84 -20.29
CA GLU A 33 7.69 8.35 -19.29
C GLU A 33 7.88 9.86 -19.29
N GLY A 34 6.79 10.59 -19.55
CA GLY A 34 6.84 12.04 -19.41
C GLY A 34 7.29 12.34 -17.98
N PRO A 35 8.12 13.36 -17.76
CA PRO A 35 8.37 13.81 -16.38
C PRO A 35 7.03 14.00 -15.68
N PRO A 36 6.95 13.83 -14.33
CA PRO A 36 5.82 14.36 -13.58
C PRO A 36 5.57 15.76 -14.12
N GLY A 37 4.40 15.96 -14.73
CA GLY A 37 4.19 17.17 -15.51
C GLY A 37 4.51 18.36 -14.62
N GLU A 38 5.47 19.19 -15.05
CA GLU A 38 5.52 20.55 -14.56
C GLU A 38 4.10 21.11 -14.68
N GLN A 39 3.69 21.96 -13.74
CA GLN A 39 2.40 22.64 -13.83
C GLN A 39 2.22 23.12 -15.27
N GLY A 40 1.31 22.46 -16.00
CA GLY A 40 0.85 22.95 -17.27
C GLY A 40 0.32 24.37 -17.04
N PRO A 41 0.37 25.25 -18.05
CA PRO A 41 -0.31 26.53 -17.92
C PRO A 41 -1.75 26.28 -17.43
N PRO A 42 -2.29 27.14 -16.56
CA PRO A 42 -3.60 27.00 -15.88
C PRO A 42 -4.81 26.90 -16.83
N GLY A 43 -4.56 26.97 -18.12
CA GLY A 43 -5.46 26.78 -19.23
C GLY A 43 -4.75 27.12 -20.53
N GLU A 44 -5.44 26.93 -21.64
CA GLU A 44 -4.99 27.36 -22.95
C GLU A 44 -5.80 28.58 -23.41
N THR A 45 -5.33 29.28 -24.45
CA THR A 45 -6.18 30.29 -25.09
C THR A 45 -7.41 29.58 -25.68
N PRO A 46 -8.64 30.12 -25.51
CA PRO A 46 -9.84 29.44 -25.99
C PRO A 46 -9.75 29.06 -27.47
N GLY A 47 -10.11 27.81 -27.77
CA GLY A 47 -10.20 27.30 -29.14
C GLY A 47 -11.33 27.95 -29.94
N PRO A 48 -11.37 27.79 -31.27
CA PRO A 48 -12.38 28.43 -32.12
C PRO A 48 -13.83 27.97 -31.83
N ASP A 49 -13.99 26.84 -31.13
CA ASP A 49 -15.28 26.17 -30.89
C ASP A 49 -15.86 26.44 -29.50
N ILE A 50 -15.25 27.34 -28.71
CA ILE A 50 -15.78 27.79 -27.41
C ILE A 50 -15.66 29.31 -27.33
N GLU A 51 -16.79 29.99 -27.10
CA GLU A 51 -16.79 31.45 -26.91
C GLU A 51 -15.91 31.82 -25.68
N PRO A 52 -14.93 32.72 -25.82
CA PRO A 52 -14.10 33.14 -24.70
C PRO A 52 -14.91 33.76 -23.55
N ALA A 53 -14.42 33.63 -22.31
CA ALA A 53 -14.91 34.38 -21.15
C ALA A 53 -13.84 35.43 -20.75
N PRO A 54 -13.86 36.65 -21.33
CA PRO A 54 -12.71 37.57 -21.23
C PRO A 54 -12.39 38.05 -19.81
N PHE A 55 -13.34 37.95 -18.88
CA PHE A 55 -13.18 38.30 -17.47
C PHE A 55 -13.36 37.10 -16.53
N GLY A 56 -13.51 35.91 -17.09
CA GLY A 56 -13.88 34.70 -16.37
C GLY A 56 -13.12 33.48 -16.87
N LEU A 57 -13.72 32.31 -16.73
CA LEU A 57 -13.14 31.03 -17.12
C LEU A 57 -14.15 30.22 -17.92
N VAL A 58 -13.70 29.57 -18.98
CA VAL A 58 -14.53 28.64 -19.75
C VAL A 58 -13.83 27.30 -19.87
N GLY A 59 -14.56 26.22 -20.11
CA GLY A 59 -13.95 24.91 -20.26
C GLY A 59 -14.93 23.85 -20.70
N ARG A 60 -14.40 22.65 -20.98
CA ARG A 60 -15.19 21.44 -21.20
C ARG A 60 -14.90 20.40 -20.14
N VAL A 61 -15.94 19.73 -19.67
CA VAL A 61 -15.82 18.52 -18.86
C VAL A 61 -15.90 17.31 -19.78
N MET A 62 -14.90 16.44 -19.72
CA MET A 62 -14.79 15.31 -20.64
C MET A 62 -14.28 14.05 -19.92
N GLU A 63 -14.67 12.90 -20.44
CA GLU A 63 -14.02 11.64 -20.14
C GLU A 63 -12.59 11.57 -20.73
N PRO A 64 -11.74 10.60 -20.33
CA PRO A 64 -10.39 10.44 -20.86
C PRO A 64 -10.31 10.22 -22.38
N ASN A 65 -11.41 9.77 -22.99
CA ASN A 65 -11.58 9.59 -24.44
C ASN A 65 -11.99 10.87 -25.19
N LEU A 66 -12.06 12.01 -24.48
CA LEU A 66 -12.49 13.31 -24.96
C LEU A 66 -13.98 13.41 -25.35
N VAL A 67 -14.82 12.47 -24.90
CA VAL A 67 -16.27 12.56 -24.98
C VAL A 67 -16.76 13.55 -23.92
N PRO A 68 -17.56 14.58 -24.29
CA PRO A 68 -18.09 15.54 -23.33
C PRO A 68 -19.05 14.89 -22.33
N VAL A 69 -18.96 15.30 -21.07
CA VAL A 69 -19.90 14.94 -20.00
C VAL A 69 -20.94 16.05 -19.91
N LEU A 70 -22.22 15.70 -20.09
CA LEU A 70 -23.27 16.67 -20.46
C LEU A 70 -24.10 17.21 -19.27
N ASN A 71 -23.60 17.07 -18.05
CA ASN A 71 -24.26 17.52 -16.82
C ASN A 71 -23.23 17.66 -15.66
N GLY A 72 -23.75 17.98 -14.47
CA GLY A 72 -22.96 18.24 -13.28
C GLY A 72 -22.61 19.72 -13.14
N THR A 73 -21.79 20.01 -12.13
CA THR A 73 -21.50 21.38 -11.72
C THR A 73 -20.01 21.53 -11.46
N VAL A 74 -19.42 22.61 -11.97
CA VAL A 74 -18.05 22.99 -11.66
C VAL A 74 -18.06 24.00 -10.54
N TYR A 75 -17.27 23.75 -9.50
CA TYR A 75 -17.11 24.56 -8.30
C TYR A 75 -15.71 25.17 -8.24
N LEU A 76 -15.64 26.41 -7.74
CA LEU A 76 -14.40 27.05 -7.33
C LEU A 76 -14.29 26.98 -5.80
N VAL A 77 -13.54 26.00 -5.30
CA VAL A 77 -13.31 25.83 -3.85
C VAL A 77 -12.16 26.75 -3.42
N PRO A 78 -12.37 27.72 -2.51
CA PRO A 78 -11.32 28.64 -2.09
C PRO A 78 -10.17 27.92 -1.38
N ALA A 79 -8.93 28.22 -1.77
CA ALA A 79 -7.75 27.69 -1.10
C ALA A 79 -7.66 28.10 0.37
N SER A 80 -8.20 29.27 0.73
CA SER A 80 -8.27 29.75 2.13
C SER A 80 -9.11 28.84 3.02
N ASP A 81 -10.11 28.15 2.46
CA ASP A 81 -10.97 27.27 3.22
C ASP A 81 -10.24 25.95 3.52
N VAL A 82 -9.44 25.45 2.56
CA VAL A 82 -8.51 24.33 2.79
C VAL A 82 -7.44 24.70 3.83
N GLU A 83 -6.91 25.94 3.77
CA GLU A 83 -5.98 26.45 4.79
C GLU A 83 -6.63 26.45 6.17
N GLN A 84 -7.86 26.95 6.29
CA GLN A 84 -8.62 26.96 7.54
C GLN A 84 -8.89 25.55 8.08
N LEU A 85 -9.25 24.59 7.21
CA LEU A 85 -9.39 23.18 7.61
C LEU A 85 -8.11 22.63 8.23
N SER A 86 -6.95 22.98 7.63
CA SER A 86 -5.64 22.47 8.07
C SER A 86 -5.24 22.93 9.48
N GLU A 87 -5.82 24.02 9.98
CA GLU A 87 -5.59 24.52 11.35
C GLU A 87 -6.13 23.56 12.43
N THR A 88 -7.11 22.71 12.08
CA THR A 88 -7.69 21.72 12.99
C THR A 88 -7.05 20.36 12.75
N PRO A 89 -6.30 19.79 13.72
CA PRO A 89 -5.74 18.45 13.58
C PRO A 89 -6.83 17.38 13.39
N LEU A 90 -6.53 16.37 12.57
CA LEU A 90 -7.42 15.22 12.39
C LEU A 90 -7.33 14.26 13.57
N ASP A 91 -8.48 13.78 14.03
CA ASP A 91 -8.60 12.71 15.00
C ASP A 91 -8.88 11.38 14.30
N LEU A 92 -7.90 10.49 14.30
CA LEU A 92 -8.02 9.16 13.68
C LEU A 92 -8.86 8.17 14.50
N PHE A 93 -9.17 8.50 15.76
CA PHE A 93 -9.78 7.60 16.73
C PHE A 93 -11.27 7.84 16.92
N LEU A 94 -11.86 8.69 16.08
CA LEU A 94 -13.30 8.88 16.00
C LEU A 94 -14.02 7.57 15.66
N SER A 95 -15.27 7.46 16.11
CA SER A 95 -16.14 6.37 15.65
C SER A 95 -16.44 6.52 14.16
N PRO A 96 -16.81 5.44 13.46
CA PRO A 96 -17.22 5.51 12.05
C PRO A 96 -18.24 6.62 11.75
N GLU A 97 -19.25 6.79 12.60
CA GLU A 97 -20.27 7.84 12.44
C GLU A 97 -19.71 9.25 12.68
N ALA A 98 -18.77 9.38 13.61
CA ALA A 98 -18.15 10.65 13.91
C ALA A 98 -17.15 11.05 12.81
N THR A 99 -16.35 10.11 12.28
CA THR A 99 -15.47 10.36 11.12
C THR A 99 -16.29 10.80 9.92
N ALA A 100 -17.38 10.10 9.61
CA ALA A 100 -18.20 10.45 8.44
C ALA A 100 -19.00 11.75 8.57
N ALA A 101 -19.14 12.27 9.78
CA ALA A 101 -19.77 13.56 10.05
C ALA A 101 -18.74 14.66 10.36
N ASP A 102 -17.45 14.35 10.35
CA ASP A 102 -16.38 15.30 10.66
C ASP A 102 -16.25 16.28 9.49
N PRO A 103 -16.46 17.60 9.68
CA PRO A 103 -16.36 18.57 8.60
C PRO A 103 -14.92 18.92 8.21
N VAL A 104 -13.90 18.27 8.80
CA VAL A 104 -12.49 18.58 8.52
C VAL A 104 -11.66 17.39 8.03
N ASP A 105 -12.27 16.24 7.71
CA ASP A 105 -11.63 14.97 7.31
C ASP A 105 -11.15 14.95 5.86
N GLU A 106 -12.01 15.27 4.90
CA GLU A 106 -11.73 15.23 3.47
C GLU A 106 -11.46 16.66 2.92
N PRO A 107 -10.34 16.88 2.20
CA PRO A 107 -9.89 18.23 1.86
C PRO A 107 -10.81 19.00 0.89
N ILE A 108 -11.65 18.29 0.13
CA ILE A 108 -12.54 18.87 -0.89
C ILE A 108 -14.00 18.52 -0.57
N GLU A 109 -14.30 17.25 -0.36
CA GLU A 109 -15.67 16.78 -0.14
C GLU A 109 -16.37 17.45 1.03
N ASP A 110 -15.69 17.61 2.17
CA ASP A 110 -16.32 18.21 3.36
C ASP A 110 -16.60 19.71 3.16
N LEU A 111 -15.69 20.41 2.46
CA LEU A 111 -15.90 21.80 2.07
C LEU A 111 -17.09 21.95 1.13
N LEU A 112 -17.21 21.06 0.14
CA LEU A 112 -18.35 21.03 -0.76
C LEU A 112 -19.62 20.79 0.05
N ASP A 113 -19.71 19.70 0.82
CA ASP A 113 -20.88 19.35 1.64
C ASP A 113 -21.38 20.53 2.49
N ALA A 114 -20.47 21.31 3.07
CA ALA A 114 -20.80 22.47 3.88
C ALA A 114 -21.18 23.74 3.08
N ASN A 115 -20.67 23.91 1.86
CA ASN A 115 -20.68 25.20 1.14
C ASN A 115 -21.16 25.17 -0.32
N LEU A 116 -21.74 24.06 -0.82
CA LEU A 116 -22.25 23.97 -2.21
C LEU A 116 -23.14 25.16 -2.63
N ALA A 117 -23.93 25.70 -1.70
CA ALA A 117 -24.85 26.81 -1.98
C ALA A 117 -24.18 28.19 -2.02
N THR A 118 -22.96 28.32 -1.51
CA THR A 118 -22.26 29.60 -1.32
C THR A 118 -21.02 29.74 -2.18
N TYR A 119 -20.40 28.64 -2.60
CA TYR A 119 -19.27 28.69 -3.54
C TYR A 119 -19.70 29.14 -4.93
N GLU A 120 -18.78 29.85 -5.60
CA GLU A 120 -18.95 30.21 -7.00
C GLU A 120 -18.99 28.91 -7.83
N GLN A 121 -20.06 28.76 -8.60
CA GLN A 121 -20.35 27.52 -9.32
C GLN A 121 -21.04 27.81 -10.65
N THR A 122 -20.92 26.87 -11.59
CA THR A 122 -21.61 26.94 -12.88
C THR A 122 -21.96 25.53 -13.36
N GLU A 123 -23.15 25.39 -13.92
CA GLU A 123 -23.61 24.11 -14.48
C GLU A 123 -22.89 23.82 -15.80
N VAL A 124 -22.65 22.54 -16.03
CA VAL A 124 -22.17 22.04 -17.32
C VAL A 124 -23.36 21.89 -18.26
N ASP A 125 -23.28 22.47 -19.46
CA ASP A 125 -24.35 22.45 -20.44
C ASP A 125 -24.40 21.15 -21.27
N ALA A 126 -25.36 21.10 -22.21
CA ALA A 126 -25.61 19.94 -23.07
C ALA A 126 -24.50 19.66 -24.11
N ASP A 127 -23.50 20.55 -24.23
CA ASP A 127 -22.30 20.37 -25.05
C ASP A 127 -21.06 20.04 -24.17
N GLY A 128 -21.27 19.87 -22.86
CA GLY A 128 -20.23 19.63 -21.87
C GLY A 128 -19.43 20.87 -21.50
N VAL A 129 -19.93 22.07 -21.83
CA VAL A 129 -19.24 23.34 -21.59
C VAL A 129 -19.69 23.94 -20.26
N TYR A 130 -18.74 24.48 -19.50
CA TYR A 130 -19.00 25.25 -18.29
C TYR A 130 -18.45 26.67 -18.45
N ARG A 131 -19.07 27.65 -17.77
CA ARG A 131 -18.66 29.06 -17.87
C ARG A 131 -18.84 29.84 -16.57
N PHE A 132 -17.76 30.48 -16.16
CA PHE A 132 -17.76 31.59 -15.20
C PHE A 132 -17.61 32.88 -15.97
N GLU A 133 -18.54 33.83 -15.79
CA GLU A 133 -18.46 35.16 -16.42
C GLU A 133 -17.43 36.07 -15.73
N THR A 134 -17.27 35.85 -14.43
CA THR A 134 -16.30 36.51 -13.55
C THR A 134 -15.73 35.48 -12.59
N LEU A 135 -14.55 35.75 -12.04
CA LEU A 135 -13.94 34.90 -11.02
C LEU A 135 -13.80 35.66 -9.69
N PRO A 136 -14.06 35.02 -8.54
CA PRO A 136 -13.76 35.59 -7.22
C PRO A 136 -12.26 35.82 -7.05
N GLU A 137 -11.86 36.80 -6.25
CA GLU A 137 -10.43 37.05 -5.94
C GLU A 137 -9.84 35.91 -5.10
N GLY A 138 -8.53 35.66 -5.25
CA GLY A 138 -7.79 34.68 -4.45
C GLY A 138 -7.33 33.47 -5.24
N ARG A 139 -7.22 32.32 -4.58
CA ARG A 139 -6.82 31.03 -5.17
C ARG A 139 -7.95 30.02 -5.05
N HIS A 140 -8.15 29.23 -6.10
CA HIS A 140 -9.26 28.29 -6.17
C HIS A 140 -8.82 26.93 -6.71
N PHE A 141 -9.32 25.87 -6.09
CA PHE A 141 -9.35 24.54 -6.71
C PHE A 141 -10.56 24.46 -7.63
N VAL A 142 -10.37 23.97 -8.85
CA VAL A 142 -11.45 23.77 -9.82
C VAL A 142 -11.89 22.31 -9.76
N VAL A 143 -13.11 22.06 -9.30
CA VAL A 143 -13.62 20.72 -9.03
C VAL A 143 -14.94 20.51 -9.76
N TRP A 144 -15.06 19.42 -10.51
CA TRP A 144 -16.33 19.00 -11.08
C TRP A 144 -17.02 17.99 -10.16
N VAL A 145 -18.32 18.17 -9.96
CA VAL A 145 -19.20 17.27 -9.21
C VAL A 145 -20.30 16.76 -10.14
N PRO A 146 -20.51 15.43 -10.23
CA PRO A 146 -21.56 14.85 -11.05
C PRO A 146 -22.95 15.28 -10.57
N ALA A 147 -23.90 15.36 -11.51
CA ALA A 147 -25.31 15.55 -11.16
C ALA A 147 -25.82 14.36 -10.31
N SER A 148 -26.85 14.57 -9.50
CA SER A 148 -27.35 13.55 -8.56
C SER A 148 -27.81 12.24 -9.23
N GLU A 149 -28.22 12.33 -10.48
CA GLU A 149 -28.67 11.24 -11.34
C GLU A 149 -27.55 10.59 -12.17
N ASP A 150 -26.37 11.21 -12.20
CA ASP A 150 -25.20 10.63 -12.86
C ASP A 150 -24.63 9.51 -11.99
N THR A 151 -24.71 8.30 -12.55
CA THR A 151 -24.23 7.07 -11.91
C THR A 151 -23.01 6.49 -12.62
N GLU A 152 -22.50 7.16 -13.66
CA GLU A 152 -21.39 6.71 -14.50
C GLU A 152 -20.07 7.39 -14.14
N HIS A 153 -20.08 8.47 -13.36
CA HIS A 153 -18.88 9.23 -13.02
C HIS A 153 -18.65 9.40 -11.51
N LEU A 154 -17.44 9.86 -11.18
CA LEU A 154 -17.01 10.23 -9.82
C LEU A 154 -16.55 11.69 -9.80
N PRO A 155 -16.75 12.42 -8.68
CA PRO A 155 -16.30 13.81 -8.56
C PRO A 155 -14.78 13.92 -8.64
N GLY A 156 -14.31 15.06 -9.14
CA GLY A 156 -12.88 15.35 -9.26
C GLY A 156 -12.55 16.22 -10.46
N GLY A 157 -11.55 15.80 -11.21
CA GLY A 157 -10.90 16.54 -12.29
C GLY A 157 -9.39 16.39 -12.24
N ASP A 158 -8.72 16.29 -13.38
CA ASP A 158 -7.26 16.37 -13.49
C ASP A 158 -6.65 17.63 -12.84
N SER A 159 -7.44 18.71 -12.74
CA SER A 159 -7.03 19.99 -12.16
C SER A 159 -7.46 20.20 -10.70
N CYS A 160 -8.16 19.24 -10.07
CA CYS A 160 -8.75 19.46 -8.73
C CYS A 160 -7.76 19.41 -7.55
N ARG A 161 -6.47 19.15 -7.82
CA ARG A 161 -5.42 18.90 -6.82
C ARG A 161 -4.49 20.09 -6.59
N VAL A 162 -4.60 21.10 -7.44
CA VAL A 162 -3.78 22.31 -7.40
C VAL A 162 -4.72 23.50 -7.37
N SER A 163 -4.43 24.48 -6.51
CA SER A 163 -5.14 25.75 -6.54
C SER A 163 -4.48 26.72 -7.50
N PHE A 164 -5.30 27.49 -8.22
CA PHE A 164 -4.85 28.48 -9.19
C PHE A 164 -5.18 29.89 -8.70
N ASP A 165 -4.25 30.83 -8.87
CA ASP A 165 -4.55 32.24 -8.69
C ASP A 165 -5.58 32.70 -9.72
N THR A 166 -6.58 33.48 -9.30
CA THR A 166 -7.63 33.98 -10.18
C THR A 166 -7.09 34.68 -11.42
N ASP A 167 -6.06 35.51 -11.26
CA ASP A 167 -5.41 36.23 -12.38
C ASP A 167 -4.85 35.29 -13.44
N SER A 168 -4.50 34.06 -13.06
CA SER A 168 -3.97 33.03 -13.95
C SER A 168 -5.06 32.31 -14.76
N LEU A 169 -6.32 32.38 -14.31
CA LEU A 169 -7.48 31.74 -14.94
C LEU A 169 -8.30 32.70 -15.83
N ILE A 170 -8.25 34.01 -15.58
CA ILE A 170 -9.04 34.99 -16.31
C ILE A 170 -8.75 34.95 -17.81
N GLY A 171 -9.80 34.79 -18.63
CA GLY A 171 -9.70 34.75 -20.08
C GLY A 171 -9.24 33.40 -20.65
N MET A 172 -8.97 32.41 -19.79
CA MET A 172 -8.42 31.12 -20.19
C MET A 172 -9.52 30.10 -20.47
N GLN A 173 -9.14 29.05 -21.20
CA GLN A 173 -9.90 27.82 -21.31
C GLN A 173 -9.23 26.72 -20.47
N LEU A 174 -9.93 26.18 -19.48
CA LEU A 174 -9.47 25.03 -18.69
C LEU A 174 -10.41 23.84 -18.96
N ASN A 175 -9.94 22.83 -19.68
CA ASN A 175 -10.72 21.60 -19.82
C ASN A 175 -10.46 20.70 -18.60
N ILE A 176 -11.47 19.96 -18.18
CA ILE A 176 -11.43 19.09 -17.01
C ILE A 176 -11.66 17.65 -17.49
N LEU A 177 -10.68 16.78 -17.26
CA LEU A 177 -10.85 15.34 -17.46
C LEU A 177 -11.38 14.70 -16.18
N VAL A 178 -12.45 13.91 -16.26
CA VAL A 178 -13.11 13.29 -15.11
C VAL A 178 -13.10 11.77 -15.19
N SER A 179 -13.16 11.11 -14.03
CA SER A 179 -13.20 9.65 -13.96
C SER A 179 -14.60 9.13 -14.23
N SER A 180 -14.73 8.22 -15.19
CA SER A 180 -15.85 7.27 -15.23
C SER A 180 -15.74 6.26 -14.09
N LYS A 181 -16.78 5.45 -13.88
CA LYS A 181 -16.76 4.24 -13.04
C LYS A 181 -17.58 3.13 -13.69
N PRO A 182 -17.25 1.86 -13.43
CA PRO A 182 -18.09 0.75 -13.87
C PRO A 182 -19.42 0.73 -13.13
N SER A 183 -20.45 0.14 -13.74
CA SER A 183 -21.71 -0.12 -13.03
C SER A 183 -21.56 -1.23 -11.99
N ALA A 184 -22.54 -1.36 -11.08
CA ALA A 184 -22.58 -2.45 -10.10
C ALA A 184 -22.71 -3.86 -10.74
N ALA A 185 -23.03 -3.95 -12.04
CA ALA A 185 -23.11 -5.21 -12.76
C ALA A 185 -21.78 -5.62 -13.40
N ALA A 186 -20.76 -4.75 -13.39
CA ALA A 186 -19.46 -5.05 -13.97
C ALA A 186 -18.75 -6.17 -13.21
N THR A 187 -17.95 -6.96 -13.94
CA THR A 187 -17.22 -8.12 -13.43
C THR A 187 -15.73 -7.98 -13.69
N TYR A 188 -14.93 -8.59 -12.82
CA TYR A 188 -13.48 -8.67 -12.99
C TYR A 188 -13.11 -9.48 -14.24
N VAL A 189 -12.10 -9.01 -14.97
CA VAL A 189 -11.64 -9.62 -16.23
C VAL A 189 -10.21 -10.15 -16.17
N GLY A 190 -9.48 -9.84 -15.09
CA GLY A 190 -8.11 -10.27 -14.84
C GLY A 190 -7.06 -9.37 -15.50
N SER A 191 -5.92 -9.19 -14.81
CA SER A 191 -4.79 -8.36 -15.23
C SER A 191 -4.24 -8.74 -16.60
N SER A 192 -4.20 -10.03 -16.96
CA SER A 192 -3.75 -10.47 -18.29
C SER A 192 -4.60 -9.88 -19.40
N THR A 193 -5.91 -9.73 -19.17
CA THR A 193 -6.82 -9.14 -20.15
C THR A 193 -6.52 -7.66 -20.37
N CYS A 194 -6.19 -6.94 -19.31
CA CYS A 194 -5.77 -5.53 -19.38
C CYS A 194 -4.46 -5.38 -20.18
N MET A 195 -3.48 -6.24 -19.90
CA MET A 195 -2.15 -6.20 -20.54
C MET A 195 -2.18 -6.49 -22.05
N VAL A 196 -3.25 -7.10 -22.59
CA VAL A 196 -3.42 -7.25 -24.05
C VAL A 196 -3.47 -5.89 -24.77
N CYS A 197 -4.08 -4.88 -24.15
CA CYS A 197 -4.20 -3.54 -24.72
C CYS A 197 -3.16 -2.56 -24.15
N HIS A 198 -2.84 -2.68 -22.86
CA HIS A 198 -1.96 -1.75 -22.15
C HIS A 198 -0.49 -2.19 -22.11
N GLY A 199 -0.15 -3.33 -22.72
CA GLY A 199 1.20 -3.89 -22.74
C GLY A 199 1.55 -4.66 -21.47
N LEU A 200 2.67 -5.38 -21.51
CA LEU A 200 3.24 -5.98 -20.29
C LEU A 200 3.66 -4.83 -19.37
N HIS A 201 3.07 -4.80 -18.20
CA HIS A 201 3.23 -3.67 -17.30
C HIS A 201 4.32 -3.99 -16.27
N SER A 202 5.18 -3.00 -16.01
CA SER A 202 6.13 -2.94 -14.87
C SER A 202 5.49 -3.23 -13.51
N THR A 203 4.16 -3.20 -13.38
CA THR A 203 3.47 -3.61 -12.16
C THR A 203 3.77 -5.05 -11.78
N THR A 204 4.11 -5.92 -12.73
CA THR A 204 4.57 -7.31 -12.47
C THR A 204 5.85 -7.37 -11.63
N ARG A 205 6.65 -6.28 -11.64
CA ARG A 205 7.88 -6.08 -10.88
C ARG A 205 7.67 -5.31 -9.56
N THR A 206 6.43 -5.12 -9.09
CA THR A 206 6.17 -4.39 -7.84
C THR A 206 5.75 -5.33 -6.71
N ALA A 207 5.97 -4.90 -5.46
CA ALA A 207 5.58 -5.64 -4.26
C ALA A 207 4.08 -6.03 -4.26
N HIS A 208 3.24 -5.25 -4.94
CA HIS A 208 1.82 -5.54 -5.13
C HIS A 208 1.56 -6.83 -5.92
N ASN A 209 2.42 -7.22 -6.86
CA ASN A 209 2.22 -8.43 -7.69
C ASN A 209 3.03 -9.65 -7.22
N VAL A 210 4.01 -9.44 -6.35
CA VAL A 210 4.90 -10.53 -5.88
C VAL A 210 4.68 -10.91 -4.42
N GLY A 211 3.84 -10.20 -3.68
CA GLY A 211 3.69 -10.37 -2.23
C GLY A 211 3.22 -11.77 -1.78
N LEU A 212 2.39 -12.46 -2.58
CA LEU A 212 2.02 -13.86 -2.36
C LEU A 212 2.51 -14.74 -3.49
N GLN A 213 3.17 -15.85 -3.16
CA GLN A 213 3.76 -16.74 -4.17
C GLN A 213 3.64 -18.19 -3.79
N VAL A 214 3.54 -19.04 -4.81
CA VAL A 214 3.78 -20.46 -4.64
C VAL A 214 5.28 -20.66 -4.37
N PRO A 215 5.70 -21.44 -3.35
CA PRO A 215 7.10 -21.60 -3.01
C PRO A 215 7.97 -22.00 -4.22
N ALA A 216 8.99 -21.20 -4.50
CA ALA A 216 9.94 -21.34 -5.62
C ALA A 216 9.32 -21.43 -7.03
N VAL A 217 8.06 -21.02 -7.21
CA VAL A 217 7.38 -20.96 -8.52
C VAL A 217 6.72 -19.59 -8.69
N ARG A 218 6.81 -19.04 -9.90
CA ARG A 218 6.26 -17.73 -10.26
C ARG A 218 5.38 -17.87 -11.49
N SER A 219 4.29 -17.10 -11.53
CA SER A 219 3.57 -16.91 -12.79
C SER A 219 4.26 -15.84 -13.64
N ILE A 220 3.79 -15.65 -14.88
CA ILE A 220 4.30 -14.59 -15.76
C ILE A 220 3.96 -13.18 -15.26
N LEU A 221 3.10 -13.06 -14.24
CA LEU A 221 2.72 -11.78 -13.62
C LEU A 221 3.59 -11.42 -12.43
N GLN A 222 4.57 -12.26 -12.07
CA GLN A 222 5.39 -12.10 -10.87
C GLN A 222 6.86 -12.08 -11.24
N ASP A 223 7.47 -10.90 -11.13
CA ASP A 223 8.89 -10.70 -11.37
C ASP A 223 9.58 -10.21 -10.09
N ILE A 224 10.45 -11.07 -9.55
CA ILE A 224 11.20 -10.82 -8.32
C ILE A 224 12.63 -10.34 -8.57
N GLU A 225 13.04 -10.11 -9.82
CA GLU A 225 14.40 -9.61 -10.12
C GLU A 225 14.84 -8.42 -9.25
N PRO A 226 13.97 -7.45 -8.88
CA PRO A 226 14.35 -6.35 -7.99
C PRO A 226 14.75 -6.77 -6.56
N TRP A 227 14.44 -8.00 -6.15
CA TRP A 227 14.70 -8.53 -4.81
C TRP A 227 15.50 -9.84 -4.92
N PRO A 228 16.84 -9.77 -5.01
CA PRO A 228 17.67 -10.97 -5.22
C PRO A 228 17.55 -12.00 -4.09
N ASP A 229 17.27 -11.53 -2.88
CA ASP A 229 17.20 -12.34 -1.66
C ASP A 229 15.77 -12.89 -1.39
N PHE A 230 14.82 -12.73 -2.33
CA PHE A 230 13.39 -13.04 -2.13
C PHE A 230 13.13 -14.47 -1.61
N ASP A 231 13.97 -15.44 -1.98
CA ASP A 231 13.81 -16.85 -1.60
C ASP A 231 14.79 -17.29 -0.48
N ASP A 232 15.51 -16.38 0.17
CA ASP A 232 16.47 -16.74 1.22
C ASP A 232 15.81 -17.51 2.38
N GLY A 233 14.58 -17.14 2.74
CA GLY A 233 13.79 -17.87 3.73
C GLY A 233 13.49 -19.32 3.31
N LEU A 234 13.24 -19.57 2.02
CA LEU A 234 13.01 -20.92 1.49
C LEU A 234 14.29 -21.77 1.51
N ALA A 235 15.48 -21.17 1.42
CA ALA A 235 16.74 -21.90 1.49
C ALA A 235 16.89 -22.68 2.82
N ALA A 236 16.25 -22.21 3.90
CA ALA A 236 16.23 -22.93 5.18
C ALA A 236 15.44 -24.25 5.14
N PHE A 237 14.42 -24.35 4.28
CA PHE A 237 13.70 -25.61 4.07
C PHE A 237 14.54 -26.62 3.30
N ASP A 238 15.29 -26.16 2.30
CA ASP A 238 16.24 -26.99 1.56
C ASP A 238 17.42 -27.44 2.44
N GLY A 239 17.81 -26.60 3.41
CA GLY A 239 18.82 -26.90 4.42
C GLY A 239 18.37 -27.85 5.54
N ALA A 240 17.08 -28.23 5.58
CA ALA A 240 16.48 -28.99 6.67
C ALA A 240 16.69 -28.35 8.05
N THR A 241 16.46 -27.04 8.16
CA THR A 241 16.63 -26.26 9.38
C THR A 241 15.59 -26.63 10.44
N THR A 242 16.01 -26.67 11.70
CA THR A 242 15.12 -26.78 12.87
C THR A 242 15.13 -25.45 13.60
N LEU A 243 13.94 -24.88 13.84
CA LEU A 243 13.74 -23.71 14.68
C LEU A 243 13.32 -24.15 16.09
N TYR A 244 13.94 -23.58 17.11
CA TYR A 244 13.66 -23.85 18.51
C TYR A 244 12.90 -22.65 19.10
N PHE A 245 11.71 -22.89 19.65
CA PHE A 245 10.93 -21.88 20.35
C PHE A 245 11.17 -22.01 21.85
N PHE A 246 11.69 -20.96 22.48
CA PHE A 246 12.10 -20.97 23.88
C PHE A 246 11.96 -19.59 24.53
N ASP A 247 12.21 -19.51 25.84
CA ASP A 247 12.08 -18.31 26.66
C ASP A 247 10.74 -17.57 26.42
N CYS A 248 9.66 -18.36 26.38
CA CYS A 248 8.35 -17.85 26.02
C CYS A 248 7.67 -17.11 27.18
N ASP A 249 7.06 -15.96 26.88
CA ASP A 249 6.22 -15.18 27.77
C ASP A 249 4.80 -15.03 27.21
N SER A 250 3.88 -15.86 27.70
CA SER A 250 2.46 -15.78 27.32
C SER A 250 1.78 -14.45 27.73
N ALA A 251 2.37 -13.69 28.65
CA ALA A 251 1.85 -12.41 29.12
C ALA A 251 2.37 -11.21 28.32
N ALA A 252 3.31 -11.43 27.39
CA ALA A 252 3.80 -10.39 26.50
C ALA A 252 2.66 -9.74 25.70
N LEU A 253 2.68 -8.42 25.60
CA LEU A 253 1.66 -7.65 24.88
C LEU A 253 1.86 -7.68 23.36
N ASP A 254 3.10 -7.85 22.91
CA ASP A 254 3.43 -7.97 21.50
C ASP A 254 2.97 -9.33 20.92
N SER A 255 2.88 -9.42 19.59
CA SER A 255 2.40 -10.62 18.91
C SER A 255 3.35 -11.81 19.06
N SER A 256 4.64 -11.55 19.21
CA SER A 256 5.67 -12.55 19.48
C SER A 256 5.63 -12.96 20.95
N LYS A 257 5.68 -14.26 21.22
CA LYS A 257 5.65 -14.83 22.58
C LYS A 257 6.95 -15.54 22.93
N CYS A 258 7.70 -16.03 21.96
CA CYS A 258 8.90 -16.82 22.15
C CYS A 258 10.10 -16.24 21.39
N SER A 259 11.30 -16.50 21.92
CA SER A 259 12.52 -16.39 21.13
C SER A 259 12.66 -17.58 20.18
N VAL A 260 13.25 -17.35 19.00
CA VAL A 260 13.40 -18.38 17.95
C VAL A 260 14.84 -18.47 17.47
N ASP A 261 15.50 -19.60 17.70
CA ASP A 261 16.89 -19.82 17.27
C ASP A 261 16.99 -21.09 16.41
N ILE A 262 17.99 -21.14 15.53
CA ILE A 262 18.37 -22.31 14.74
C ILE A 262 19.32 -23.23 15.52
N ALA A 263 19.96 -22.71 16.56
CA ALA A 263 20.77 -23.47 17.50
C ALA A 263 19.91 -23.93 18.69
N PRO A 264 20.10 -25.17 19.17
CA PRO A 264 19.36 -25.64 20.35
C PRO A 264 19.75 -24.80 21.58
N PRO A 265 18.77 -24.18 22.28
CA PRO A 265 19.05 -23.34 23.43
C PRO A 265 19.48 -24.19 24.64
N ALA A 266 20.14 -23.55 25.61
CA ALA A 266 20.46 -24.20 26.88
C ALA A 266 19.24 -24.38 27.80
N GLY A 267 18.19 -23.59 27.58
CA GLY A 267 16.94 -23.59 28.34
C GLY A 267 15.93 -24.65 27.89
N ALA A 268 14.73 -24.59 28.47
CA ALA A 268 13.63 -25.44 28.05
C ALA A 268 13.09 -24.95 26.69
N VAL A 269 12.91 -25.89 25.77
CA VAL A 269 12.25 -25.65 24.47
C VAL A 269 10.77 -25.98 24.65
N ALA A 270 9.90 -25.04 24.28
CA ALA A 270 8.45 -25.27 24.29
C ALA A 270 8.06 -26.22 23.14
N PHE A 271 8.46 -25.87 21.93
CA PHE A 271 8.28 -26.71 20.74
C PHE A 271 9.34 -26.37 19.68
N THR A 272 9.37 -27.17 18.62
CA THR A 272 10.27 -26.98 17.47
C THR A 272 9.49 -26.97 16.16
N LEU A 273 10.03 -26.25 15.18
CA LEU A 273 9.56 -26.27 13.79
C LEU A 273 10.67 -26.79 12.89
N ASP A 274 10.42 -27.94 12.27
CA ASP A 274 11.32 -28.55 11.31
C ASP A 274 10.92 -28.12 9.89
N LEU A 275 11.69 -27.20 9.31
CA LEU A 275 11.48 -26.69 7.95
C LEU A 275 12.07 -27.68 6.94
N ARG A 276 11.28 -28.18 6.00
CA ARG A 276 11.69 -29.29 5.12
C ARG A 276 11.22 -29.14 3.67
N ARG A 277 12.07 -29.63 2.75
CA ARG A 277 11.77 -29.86 1.33
C ARG A 277 11.63 -31.36 1.03
N ASP A 278 10.49 -31.78 0.48
CA ASP A 278 10.31 -33.14 -0.07
C ASP A 278 10.71 -33.23 -1.54
N LEU A 279 11.99 -33.56 -1.81
CA LEU A 279 12.53 -33.64 -3.17
C LEU A 279 11.82 -34.63 -4.10
N SER A 280 10.94 -35.51 -3.59
CA SER A 280 10.12 -36.39 -4.44
C SER A 280 8.89 -35.69 -5.04
N ILE A 281 8.48 -34.56 -4.48
CA ILE A 281 7.35 -33.75 -4.93
C ILE A 281 7.91 -32.56 -5.74
N PRO A 282 7.44 -32.33 -6.99
CA PRO A 282 7.88 -31.20 -7.80
C PRO A 282 7.61 -29.84 -7.13
N LEU A 283 8.45 -28.84 -7.43
CA LEU A 283 8.18 -27.46 -7.03
C LEU A 283 6.81 -27.01 -7.57
N GLY A 284 6.14 -26.15 -6.81
CA GLY A 284 4.79 -25.68 -7.12
C GLY A 284 3.66 -26.66 -6.81
N THR A 285 3.98 -27.87 -6.34
CA THR A 285 2.97 -28.83 -5.87
C THR A 285 2.86 -28.74 -4.35
N VAL A 286 1.63 -28.70 -3.82
CA VAL A 286 1.36 -28.73 -2.37
C VAL A 286 2.08 -29.93 -1.75
N GLY A 287 2.79 -29.68 -0.64
CA GLY A 287 3.62 -30.67 0.05
C GLY A 287 5.07 -30.73 -0.39
N ALA A 288 5.46 -29.99 -1.44
CA ALA A 288 6.86 -29.82 -1.81
C ALA A 288 7.69 -29.20 -0.67
N TYR A 289 7.14 -28.19 -0.01
CA TYR A 289 7.67 -27.59 1.21
C TYR A 289 6.69 -27.85 2.36
N TYR A 290 7.21 -28.13 3.55
CA TYR A 290 6.38 -28.39 4.72
C TYR A 290 7.13 -28.04 6.01
N VAL A 291 6.36 -27.88 7.08
CA VAL A 291 6.83 -27.70 8.45
C VAL A 291 6.30 -28.84 9.32
N ASP A 292 7.19 -29.54 10.01
CA ASP A 292 6.81 -30.45 11.08
C ASP A 292 6.92 -29.72 12.43
N MET A 293 5.80 -29.55 13.13
CA MET A 293 5.77 -28.94 14.47
C MET A 293 5.82 -30.02 15.54
N ASN A 294 6.66 -29.83 16.57
CA ASN A 294 6.92 -30.85 17.57
C ASN A 294 7.09 -30.32 19.00
N ASP A 295 6.23 -30.77 19.92
CA ASP A 295 6.25 -30.55 21.38
C ASP A 295 6.42 -31.87 22.19
N GLY A 296 6.76 -32.96 21.51
CA GLY A 296 6.65 -34.34 21.99
C GLY A 296 5.57 -35.14 21.25
N THR A 297 4.61 -34.45 20.63
CA THR A 297 3.76 -34.94 19.54
C THR A 297 4.22 -34.29 18.23
N SER A 298 3.90 -34.87 17.07
CA SER A 298 4.32 -34.31 15.77
C SER A 298 3.12 -34.06 14.87
N ALA A 299 3.05 -32.86 14.28
CA ALA A 299 2.05 -32.48 13.31
C ALA A 299 2.72 -31.84 12.09
N ARG A 300 2.35 -32.31 10.89
CA ARG A 300 2.87 -31.81 9.61
C ARG A 300 1.93 -30.78 9.00
N TYR A 301 2.48 -29.70 8.46
CA TYR A 301 1.77 -28.65 7.73
C TYR A 301 2.47 -28.38 6.40
N ASP A 302 1.77 -28.59 5.29
CA ASP A 302 2.31 -28.27 3.97
C ASP A 302 2.28 -26.75 3.76
N VAL A 303 3.39 -26.19 3.29
CA VAL A 303 3.50 -24.77 2.93
C VAL A 303 2.96 -24.59 1.52
N VAL A 304 1.85 -23.85 1.40
CA VAL A 304 1.14 -23.65 0.13
C VAL A 304 1.50 -22.33 -0.52
N LEU A 305 1.75 -21.28 0.26
CA LEU A 305 2.16 -19.96 -0.20
C LEU A 305 3.23 -19.35 0.72
N THR A 306 4.12 -18.54 0.16
CA THR A 306 4.92 -17.56 0.89
C THR A 306 4.24 -16.20 0.81
N TYR A 307 4.32 -15.42 1.89
CA TYR A 307 3.77 -14.07 2.01
C TYR A 307 4.85 -13.07 2.42
N GLY A 308 5.00 -11.97 1.70
CA GLY A 308 6.06 -10.97 1.88
C GLY A 308 7.14 -11.08 0.80
N GLY A 309 8.41 -11.02 1.19
CA GLY A 309 9.57 -11.19 0.30
C GLY A 309 10.05 -9.91 -0.37
N ALA A 310 9.15 -9.07 -0.86
CA ALA A 310 9.49 -7.76 -1.44
C ALA A 310 9.76 -6.66 -0.38
N LEU A 311 9.48 -6.96 0.88
CA LEU A 311 9.73 -6.10 2.04
C LEU A 311 10.69 -6.82 2.99
N GLY A 312 10.94 -6.26 4.18
CA GLY A 312 11.93 -6.79 5.14
C GLY A 312 11.68 -8.19 5.70
N LYS A 313 10.57 -8.87 5.33
CA LYS A 313 10.20 -10.17 5.87
C LYS A 313 9.52 -11.14 4.90
N GLN A 314 9.50 -12.41 5.26
CA GLN A 314 8.72 -13.48 4.63
C GLN A 314 8.03 -14.37 5.68
N GLN A 315 6.79 -14.76 5.38
CA GLN A 315 5.95 -15.65 6.18
C GLN A 315 5.41 -16.78 5.30
N TYR A 316 4.81 -17.80 5.91
CA TYR A 316 4.46 -19.05 5.25
C TYR A 316 3.04 -19.47 5.60
N LEU A 317 2.25 -19.80 4.59
CA LEU A 317 0.85 -20.18 4.76
C LEU A 317 0.69 -21.69 4.62
N MET A 318 -0.18 -22.26 5.45
CA MET A 318 -0.76 -23.59 5.29
C MET A 318 -2.24 -23.46 4.93
N ARG A 319 -2.88 -24.56 4.54
CA ARG A 319 -4.36 -24.60 4.38
C ARG A 319 -4.98 -25.79 5.08
N ARG A 320 -6.25 -25.63 5.45
CA ARG A 320 -7.14 -26.66 6.02
C ARG A 320 -8.45 -26.70 5.26
N ALA A 321 -9.02 -27.89 5.08
CA ALA A 321 -10.35 -28.03 4.51
C ALA A 321 -11.42 -27.52 5.49
N THR A 322 -12.36 -26.73 4.99
CA THR A 322 -13.55 -26.28 5.72
C THR A 322 -14.60 -27.40 5.80
N ALA A 323 -15.70 -27.14 6.52
CA ALA A 323 -16.79 -28.11 6.66
C ALA A 323 -17.49 -28.47 5.33
N ASP A 324 -17.49 -27.56 4.35
CA ASP A 324 -18.11 -27.78 3.04
C ASP A 324 -17.14 -28.32 1.97
N GLY A 325 -15.86 -28.44 2.32
CA GLY A 325 -14.81 -28.96 1.45
C GLY A 325 -14.00 -27.89 0.70
N SER A 326 -14.29 -26.60 0.91
CA SER A 326 -13.41 -25.50 0.50
C SER A 326 -12.15 -25.42 1.39
N PHE A 327 -11.34 -24.37 1.24
CA PHE A 327 -10.09 -24.20 1.99
C PHE A 327 -10.05 -22.89 2.77
N SER A 328 -9.60 -22.95 4.03
CA SER A 328 -9.13 -21.81 4.82
C SER A 328 -7.61 -21.85 4.91
N TYR A 329 -6.96 -20.69 4.86
CA TYR A 329 -5.51 -20.56 4.91
C TYR A 329 -5.09 -19.89 6.21
N PHE A 330 -3.93 -20.26 6.74
CA PHE A 330 -3.42 -19.75 8.01
C PHE A 330 -1.93 -19.49 7.92
N VAL A 331 -1.47 -18.39 8.49
CA VAL A 331 -0.04 -18.08 8.61
C VAL A 331 0.55 -18.97 9.71
N LEU A 332 1.62 -19.69 9.38
CA LEU A 332 2.39 -20.51 10.31
C LEU A 332 3.13 -19.62 11.33
N PRO A 333 3.51 -20.14 12.51
CA PRO A 333 3.99 -19.32 13.62
C PRO A 333 5.45 -18.85 13.48
N LEU A 334 5.91 -18.59 12.26
CA LEU A 334 7.28 -18.18 11.97
C LEU A 334 7.33 -17.02 10.97
N GLN A 335 8.33 -16.17 11.16
CA GLN A 335 8.71 -15.11 10.25
C GLN A 335 10.21 -15.18 9.97
N TYR A 336 10.58 -15.02 8.71
CA TYR A 336 11.97 -14.79 8.29
C TYR A 336 12.20 -13.29 8.08
N ASN A 337 13.25 -12.74 8.69
CA ASN A 337 13.66 -11.35 8.55
C ASN A 337 14.95 -11.27 7.72
N TYR A 338 14.91 -10.59 6.57
CA TYR A 338 16.09 -10.50 5.68
C TYR A 338 17.26 -9.74 6.29
N GLN A 339 16.98 -8.76 7.15
CA GLN A 339 17.98 -7.94 7.84
C GLN A 339 18.17 -8.35 9.31
N GLY A 340 17.67 -9.51 9.71
CA GLY A 340 17.77 -9.96 11.10
C GLY A 340 19.21 -10.29 11.51
N ASP A 341 19.53 -10.08 12.79
CA ASP A 341 20.82 -10.42 13.39
C ASP A 341 20.61 -11.02 14.78
N PHE A 342 21.12 -12.24 15.02
CA PHE A 342 21.07 -12.91 16.33
C PHE A 342 21.86 -12.17 17.42
N ALA A 343 22.72 -11.21 17.05
CA ALA A 343 23.40 -10.35 18.01
C ALA A 343 22.49 -9.26 18.61
N ASN A 344 21.32 -9.01 17.99
CA ASN A 344 20.36 -8.02 18.48
C ASN A 344 19.74 -8.47 19.82
N PRO A 345 19.46 -7.55 20.75
CA PRO A 345 18.92 -7.88 22.06
C PRO A 345 17.45 -8.29 22.03
N ASP A 346 16.66 -7.76 21.08
CA ASP A 346 15.27 -8.13 20.88
C ASP A 346 15.20 -9.34 19.92
N PRO A 347 14.63 -10.48 20.33
CA PRO A 347 14.51 -11.66 19.47
C PRO A 347 13.61 -11.43 18.24
N ASP A 348 12.76 -10.41 18.24
CA ASP A 348 11.97 -10.05 17.06
C ASP A 348 12.83 -9.47 15.92
N ASP A 349 14.07 -9.04 16.23
CA ASP A 349 15.07 -8.55 15.28
C ASP A 349 16.04 -9.63 14.79
N TRP A 350 15.81 -10.89 15.16
CA TRP A 350 16.63 -12.02 14.70
C TRP A 350 16.22 -12.47 13.30
N PRO A 351 17.06 -13.24 12.57
CA PRO A 351 16.71 -13.78 11.25
C PRO A 351 15.43 -14.61 11.25
N TRP A 352 15.15 -15.30 12.36
CA TRP A 352 13.90 -16.00 12.61
C TRP A 352 13.24 -15.42 13.85
N SER A 353 11.96 -15.09 13.75
CA SER A 353 11.17 -14.60 14.87
C SER A 353 9.83 -15.32 14.98
N ASP A 354 9.27 -15.30 16.18
CA ASP A 354 7.95 -15.84 16.46
C ASP A 354 6.89 -14.93 15.83
N TYR A 355 5.96 -15.56 15.11
CA TYR A 355 4.76 -14.90 14.64
C TYR A 355 3.51 -15.56 15.23
N ARG A 356 2.97 -14.99 16.31
CA ARG A 356 1.70 -15.45 16.90
C ARG A 356 1.70 -16.94 17.26
N SER A 357 2.78 -17.45 17.85
CA SER A 357 2.82 -18.82 18.39
C SER A 357 1.71 -19.10 19.40
N ASP A 358 1.13 -18.06 20.03
CA ASP A 358 -0.06 -18.19 20.87
C ASP A 358 -1.22 -18.89 20.16
N LEU A 359 -1.37 -18.72 18.84
CA LEU A 359 -2.42 -19.38 18.05
C LEU A 359 -2.16 -20.88 17.81
N TRP A 360 -0.91 -21.30 17.94
CA TRP A 360 -0.44 -22.64 17.59
C TRP A 360 0.04 -23.45 18.81
N TYR A 361 0.22 -22.80 19.96
CA TYR A 361 0.67 -23.39 21.20
C TYR A 361 -0.13 -22.84 22.39
N ASP A 362 -0.69 -23.73 23.21
CA ASP A 362 -1.32 -23.35 24.46
C ASP A 362 -0.29 -23.42 25.59
N PHE A 363 0.24 -22.25 25.97
CA PHE A 363 1.20 -22.11 27.07
C PHE A 363 0.66 -22.52 28.44
N GLY A 364 -0.66 -22.60 28.62
CA GLY A 364 -1.29 -23.05 29.86
C GLY A 364 -1.36 -24.57 29.99
N THR A 365 -1.50 -25.27 28.87
CA THR A 365 -1.54 -26.75 28.83
C THR A 365 -0.25 -27.40 28.33
N ASP A 366 0.71 -26.60 27.85
CA ASP A 366 2.00 -27.04 27.32
C ASP A 366 1.82 -28.01 26.14
N ALA A 367 0.97 -27.62 25.18
CA ALA A 367 0.57 -28.46 24.07
C ALA A 367 0.30 -27.67 22.78
N LEU A 368 0.67 -28.28 21.64
CA LEU A 368 0.31 -27.80 20.31
C LEU A 368 -1.21 -27.74 20.13
N ARG A 369 -1.65 -26.67 19.47
CA ARG A 369 -3.04 -26.44 19.03
C ARG A 369 -3.06 -25.93 17.60
N GLN A 370 -4.26 -25.69 17.09
CA GLN A 370 -4.46 -25.03 15.81
C GLN A 370 -5.24 -23.72 16.02
N PRO A 371 -5.03 -22.72 15.14
CA PRO A 371 -5.82 -21.50 15.15
C PRO A 371 -7.31 -21.79 14.93
N ASP A 372 -8.13 -20.97 15.59
CA ASP A 372 -9.55 -20.88 15.36
C ASP A 372 -9.81 -20.29 13.95
N ASN A 373 -11.00 -20.55 13.39
CA ASN A 373 -11.29 -20.19 12.01
C ASN A 373 -11.23 -18.67 11.74
N ASP A 374 -11.51 -17.85 12.75
CA ASP A 374 -11.52 -16.39 12.65
C ASP A 374 -10.11 -15.77 12.58
N GLU A 375 -9.06 -16.57 12.73
CA GLU A 375 -7.65 -16.23 12.52
C GLU A 375 -7.17 -16.60 11.09
N SER A 376 -8.08 -16.97 10.18
CA SER A 376 -7.70 -17.31 8.82
C SER A 376 -7.15 -16.10 8.05
N PHE A 377 -6.21 -16.34 7.15
CA PHE A 377 -5.69 -15.34 6.23
C PHE A 377 -6.80 -14.78 5.33
N ASP A 378 -7.79 -15.60 5.01
CA ASP A 378 -8.94 -15.30 4.14
C ASP A 378 -9.67 -14.02 4.59
N ASN A 379 -10.10 -13.96 5.85
CA ASN A 379 -10.87 -12.83 6.37
C ASN A 379 -10.01 -11.72 7.03
N ASN A 380 -8.72 -11.98 7.27
CA ASN A 380 -7.83 -11.01 7.92
C ASN A 380 -6.88 -10.29 6.96
N CYS A 381 -6.54 -10.90 5.82
CA CYS A 381 -5.46 -10.42 4.95
C CYS A 381 -5.82 -10.45 3.47
N ALA A 382 -6.47 -11.51 2.99
CA ALA A 382 -6.65 -11.74 1.56
C ALA A 382 -7.33 -10.57 0.82
N GLY A 383 -8.27 -9.85 1.44
CA GLY A 383 -8.91 -8.68 0.81
C GLY A 383 -7.95 -7.57 0.40
N CYS A 384 -6.88 -7.33 1.15
CA CYS A 384 -5.85 -6.35 0.79
C CYS A 384 -4.85 -6.89 -0.26
N HIS A 385 -4.79 -8.21 -0.41
CA HIS A 385 -3.82 -8.89 -1.25
C HIS A 385 -4.43 -9.50 -2.52
N PHE A 386 -5.75 -9.56 -2.69
CA PHE A 386 -6.40 -10.23 -3.82
C PHE A 386 -7.06 -9.22 -4.75
N THR A 387 -6.94 -9.47 -6.06
CA THR A 387 -7.76 -8.76 -7.04
C THR A 387 -9.09 -9.47 -7.18
N GLY A 388 -10.21 -8.74 -7.08
CA GLY A 388 -11.53 -9.35 -7.17
C GLY A 388 -11.88 -10.28 -6.01
N TYR A 389 -11.37 -9.93 -4.82
CA TYR A 389 -11.63 -10.63 -3.57
C TYR A 389 -13.12 -10.92 -3.33
N ARG A 390 -13.41 -12.15 -2.94
CA ARG A 390 -14.68 -12.58 -2.38
C ARG A 390 -14.44 -13.45 -1.16
N LEU A 391 -15.36 -13.39 -0.20
CA LEU A 391 -15.28 -14.15 1.04
C LEU A 391 -16.59 -14.88 1.33
N ASP A 392 -16.49 -16.19 1.42
CA ASP A 392 -17.57 -17.07 1.87
C ASP A 392 -17.26 -17.67 3.24
N GLY A 393 -18.29 -18.20 3.90
CA GLY A 393 -18.16 -18.89 5.18
C GLY A 393 -18.43 -18.00 6.39
N ARG A 394 -17.98 -18.49 7.56
CA ARG A 394 -18.09 -17.83 8.88
C ARG A 394 -17.25 -18.57 9.93
N ASP A 395 -17.00 -17.94 11.07
CA ASP A 395 -16.19 -18.50 12.17
C ASP A 395 -16.58 -19.95 12.55
N ALA A 396 -17.87 -20.28 12.53
CA ALA A 396 -18.34 -21.61 12.90
C ALA A 396 -17.95 -22.71 11.89
N ASP A 397 -17.81 -22.38 10.61
CA ASP A 397 -17.67 -23.35 9.51
C ASP A 397 -16.29 -23.28 8.82
N GLY A 398 -15.58 -22.17 9.01
CA GLY A 398 -14.38 -21.80 8.25
C GLY A 398 -14.68 -20.65 7.29
N TRP A 399 -13.67 -19.84 7.00
CA TRP A 399 -13.72 -18.80 5.98
C TRP A 399 -12.99 -19.26 4.72
N SER A 400 -13.47 -18.89 3.55
CA SER A 400 -12.86 -19.26 2.27
C SER A 400 -12.86 -18.05 1.35
N ALA A 401 -11.67 -17.55 1.02
CA ALA A 401 -11.52 -16.49 0.04
C ALA A 401 -11.40 -17.05 -1.38
N SER A 402 -11.74 -16.23 -2.37
CA SER A 402 -11.41 -16.41 -3.78
C SER A 402 -11.01 -15.08 -4.41
N ALA A 403 -10.40 -15.12 -5.58
CA ALA A 403 -9.96 -13.96 -6.35
C ALA A 403 -10.45 -14.03 -7.81
N ALA A 404 -10.18 -12.97 -8.57
CA ALA A 404 -10.48 -12.96 -9.99
C ALA A 404 -9.64 -14.02 -10.71
N VAL A 405 -10.32 -14.87 -11.49
CA VAL A 405 -9.69 -15.90 -12.33
C VAL A 405 -8.89 -15.24 -13.44
N ASP A 406 -7.66 -15.70 -13.63
CA ASP A 406 -6.79 -15.26 -14.71
C ASP A 406 -5.89 -16.43 -15.14
N ALA A 407 -5.77 -16.68 -16.44
CA ALA A 407 -4.97 -17.79 -16.96
C ALA A 407 -3.47 -17.69 -16.59
N SER A 408 -3.00 -16.50 -16.27
CA SER A 408 -1.65 -16.18 -15.80
C SER A 408 -1.59 -15.97 -14.28
N GLY A 409 -2.68 -16.27 -13.57
CA GLY A 409 -2.75 -16.24 -12.12
C GLY A 409 -1.70 -17.15 -11.47
N ALA A 410 -1.33 -16.83 -10.23
CA ALA A 410 -0.22 -17.49 -9.54
C ALA A 410 -0.63 -18.81 -8.88
N PHE A 411 -1.89 -18.95 -8.48
CA PHE A 411 -2.35 -20.07 -7.67
C PHE A 411 -3.86 -20.27 -7.81
N ASP A 412 -4.30 -21.52 -7.74
CA ASP A 412 -5.71 -21.92 -7.63
C ASP A 412 -6.05 -21.99 -6.13
N TYR A 413 -6.49 -20.86 -5.58
CA TYR A 413 -6.63 -20.64 -4.15
C TYR A 413 -7.90 -21.31 -3.61
N ASP A 414 -9.01 -21.21 -4.36
CA ASP A 414 -10.28 -21.85 -4.00
C ASP A 414 -10.36 -23.35 -4.35
N GLY A 415 -9.45 -23.84 -5.21
CA GLY A 415 -9.31 -25.25 -5.56
C GLY A 415 -10.27 -25.72 -6.65
N ASP A 416 -10.84 -24.79 -7.43
CA ASP A 416 -11.78 -25.10 -8.51
C ASP A 416 -11.10 -25.53 -9.83
N GLY A 417 -9.77 -25.51 -9.86
CA GLY A 417 -8.94 -25.88 -11.01
C GLY A 417 -8.56 -24.69 -11.89
N ARG A 418 -8.85 -23.45 -11.49
CA ARG A 418 -8.53 -22.23 -12.25
C ARG A 418 -7.58 -21.35 -11.44
N PRO A 419 -6.45 -20.91 -12.01
CA PRO A 419 -5.57 -19.97 -11.34
C PRO A 419 -6.22 -18.59 -11.18
N GLU A 420 -5.87 -17.93 -10.08
CA GLU A 420 -6.46 -16.66 -9.65
C GLU A 420 -5.38 -15.60 -9.36
N LEU A 421 -5.82 -14.34 -9.32
CA LEU A 421 -5.01 -13.17 -8.99
C LEU A 421 -4.92 -12.96 -7.48
N ILE A 422 -4.17 -13.84 -6.81
CA ILE A 422 -3.87 -13.78 -5.37
C ILE A 422 -2.89 -12.65 -4.99
N ASN A 423 -2.81 -11.60 -5.79
CA ASN A 423 -2.00 -10.40 -5.59
C ASN A 423 -2.78 -9.15 -6.03
N THR A 424 -2.27 -7.96 -5.72
CA THR A 424 -2.91 -6.67 -6.03
C THR A 424 -2.62 -6.25 -7.48
N GLY A 425 -3.58 -6.53 -8.36
CA GLY A 425 -3.55 -6.25 -9.79
C GLY A 425 -4.37 -5.01 -10.18
N CYS A 426 -4.53 -4.80 -11.49
CA CYS A 426 -5.10 -3.56 -12.05
C CYS A 426 -6.47 -3.21 -11.44
N GLU A 427 -7.36 -4.19 -11.37
CA GLU A 427 -8.76 -3.99 -10.99
C GLU A 427 -8.95 -3.78 -9.48
N ALA A 428 -7.92 -3.97 -8.65
CA ALA A 428 -7.95 -3.60 -7.24
C ALA A 428 -7.96 -2.07 -7.04
N CYS A 429 -7.34 -1.31 -7.95
CA CYS A 429 -7.31 0.16 -7.91
C CYS A 429 -8.26 0.81 -8.91
N HIS A 430 -8.54 0.13 -10.02
CA HIS A 430 -9.36 0.66 -11.12
C HIS A 430 -10.82 0.15 -11.12
N GLY A 431 -11.13 -0.85 -10.28
CA GLY A 431 -12.42 -1.53 -10.27
C GLY A 431 -12.59 -2.56 -11.40
N PRO A 432 -13.75 -3.25 -11.46
CA PRO A 432 -14.02 -4.29 -12.45
C PRO A 432 -14.06 -3.76 -13.90
N GLY A 433 -13.35 -4.44 -14.81
CA GLY A 433 -13.09 -3.95 -16.17
C GLY A 433 -14.02 -4.45 -17.28
N SER A 434 -15.04 -5.28 -17.01
CA SER A 434 -15.85 -5.89 -18.09
C SER A 434 -16.53 -4.89 -19.01
N GLU A 435 -17.13 -3.84 -18.46
CA GLU A 435 -17.83 -2.82 -19.25
C GLU A 435 -16.84 -1.96 -20.05
N HIS A 436 -15.68 -1.66 -19.47
CA HIS A 436 -14.57 -1.00 -20.16
C HIS A 436 -14.14 -1.79 -21.41
N LEU A 437 -14.05 -3.12 -21.28
CA LEU A 437 -13.72 -4.00 -22.41
C LEU A 437 -14.80 -3.97 -23.51
N GLU A 438 -16.08 -3.89 -23.14
CA GLU A 438 -17.20 -3.86 -24.09
C GLU A 438 -17.28 -2.53 -24.84
N ARG A 439 -16.88 -1.45 -24.18
CA ARG A 439 -16.88 -0.08 -24.72
C ARG A 439 -15.59 0.25 -25.48
N ARG A 440 -14.72 -0.72 -25.77
CA ARG A 440 -13.47 -0.47 -26.53
C ARG A 440 -13.74 0.15 -27.92
N PRO A 441 -12.92 1.14 -28.36
CA PRO A 441 -11.70 1.67 -27.74
C PRO A 441 -11.94 2.92 -26.85
N GLN A 442 -13.16 3.13 -26.36
CA GLN A 442 -13.61 4.42 -25.81
C GLN A 442 -13.09 4.72 -24.40
N GLY A 443 -12.22 3.93 -23.76
CA GLY A 443 -11.55 4.38 -22.53
C GLY A 443 -12.44 4.75 -21.32
N THR A 444 -13.72 4.33 -21.28
CA THR A 444 -14.73 4.69 -20.25
C THR A 444 -15.11 3.48 -19.39
N ALA A 445 -16.07 3.63 -18.47
CA ALA A 445 -16.57 2.63 -17.52
C ALA A 445 -15.47 1.96 -16.68
N ILE A 446 -14.45 2.74 -16.32
CA ILE A 446 -13.35 2.32 -15.44
C ILE A 446 -12.89 3.51 -14.59
N VAL A 447 -12.50 3.24 -13.34
CA VAL A 447 -11.99 4.30 -12.45
C VAL A 447 -10.60 4.73 -12.91
N SER A 448 -10.38 6.04 -12.96
CA SER A 448 -9.08 6.66 -13.22
C SER A 448 -8.65 7.42 -11.96
N PRO A 449 -7.82 6.82 -11.07
CA PRO A 449 -7.49 7.40 -9.77
C PRO A 449 -6.95 8.84 -9.84
N GLY A 450 -6.15 9.17 -10.85
CA GLY A 450 -5.59 10.52 -11.03
C GLY A 450 -6.64 11.62 -11.27
N LEU A 451 -7.84 11.26 -11.73
CA LEU A 451 -8.94 12.18 -12.02
C LEU A 451 -9.96 12.30 -10.89
N LEU A 452 -9.80 11.54 -9.81
CA LEU A 452 -10.61 11.67 -8.62
C LEU A 452 -10.17 12.88 -7.79
N THR A 453 -11.04 13.37 -6.93
CA THR A 453 -10.65 14.22 -5.80
C THR A 453 -9.52 13.60 -4.98
N PRO A 454 -8.70 14.42 -4.29
CA PRO A 454 -7.59 13.94 -3.48
C PRO A 454 -8.00 12.92 -2.40
N GLY A 455 -9.12 13.17 -1.71
CA GLY A 455 -9.63 12.28 -0.65
C GLY A 455 -9.95 10.89 -1.18
N ARG A 456 -10.75 10.80 -2.25
CA ARG A 456 -11.17 9.54 -2.87
C ARG A 456 -10.01 8.72 -3.42
N GLN A 457 -9.05 9.35 -4.08
CA GLN A 457 -7.89 8.60 -4.57
C GLN A 457 -7.01 8.12 -3.41
N THR A 458 -6.84 8.91 -2.35
CA THR A 458 -6.06 8.46 -1.19
C THR A 458 -6.78 7.30 -0.46
N ALA A 459 -8.11 7.29 -0.43
CA ALA A 459 -8.91 6.21 0.14
C ALA A 459 -8.74 4.86 -0.60
N ILE A 460 -8.41 4.85 -1.90
CA ILE A 460 -8.06 3.62 -2.63
C ILE A 460 -6.87 2.94 -1.95
N CYS A 461 -5.79 3.69 -1.70
CA CYS A 461 -4.61 3.18 -1.00
C CYS A 461 -4.92 2.88 0.47
N GLY A 462 -5.70 3.75 1.11
CA GLY A 462 -6.09 3.67 2.50
C GLY A 462 -6.88 2.41 2.86
N SER A 463 -7.56 1.79 1.89
CA SER A 463 -8.26 0.51 2.07
C SER A 463 -7.33 -0.64 2.48
N CYS A 464 -6.02 -0.52 2.21
CA CYS A 464 -5.00 -1.52 2.58
C CYS A 464 -3.87 -0.95 3.45
N HIS A 465 -3.46 0.30 3.20
CA HIS A 465 -2.35 0.96 3.91
C HIS A 465 -2.81 1.70 5.17
N SER A 466 -3.78 1.13 5.87
CA SER A 466 -4.23 1.50 7.21
C SER A 466 -4.64 0.25 8.00
N ARG A 467 -4.88 0.36 9.31
CA ARG A 467 -5.32 -0.76 10.16
C ARG A 467 -6.80 -0.66 10.59
N PRO A 468 -7.78 -0.65 9.66
CA PRO A 468 -9.18 -0.57 10.04
C PRO A 468 -9.64 -1.89 10.68
N VAL A 469 -10.87 -1.89 11.19
CA VAL A 469 -11.62 -3.11 11.50
C VAL A 469 -12.91 -3.08 10.72
N GLY A 470 -13.19 -4.14 9.95
CA GLY A 470 -14.36 -4.26 9.10
C GLY A 470 -15.69 -4.43 9.84
N ILE A 471 -16.79 -4.29 9.10
CA ILE A 471 -18.13 -4.74 9.53
C ILE A 471 -18.30 -6.22 9.22
N GLY A 472 -17.85 -6.66 8.04
CA GLY A 472 -17.88 -8.05 7.58
C GLY A 472 -16.70 -8.89 8.07
N GLY A 473 -16.64 -10.13 7.58
CA GLY A 473 -15.51 -11.05 7.79
C GLY A 473 -15.23 -11.41 9.25
N GLY A 474 -16.24 -11.33 10.13
CA GLY A 474 -16.07 -11.56 11.57
C GLY A 474 -15.46 -10.36 12.33
N THR A 475 -15.57 -9.14 11.79
CA THR A 475 -15.10 -7.91 12.43
C THR A 475 -13.56 -7.93 12.63
N LYS A 476 -12.84 -8.11 11.52
CA LYS A 476 -11.38 -8.28 11.47
C LYS A 476 -10.67 -7.16 10.71
N GLY A 477 -9.36 -7.27 10.51
CA GLY A 477 -8.47 -6.20 10.02
C GLY A 477 -8.69 -5.68 8.59
N LEU A 478 -9.64 -6.25 7.84
CA LEU A 478 -10.02 -5.80 6.50
C LEU A 478 -11.25 -4.86 6.57
N PRO A 479 -11.32 -3.76 5.80
CA PRO A 479 -12.48 -2.87 5.78
C PRO A 479 -13.60 -3.49 4.93
N LEU A 480 -14.20 -4.58 5.40
CA LEU A 480 -15.29 -5.27 4.69
C LEU A 480 -16.66 -4.71 5.05
N SER A 481 -17.54 -4.58 4.06
CA SER A 481 -18.96 -4.30 4.27
C SER A 481 -19.67 -5.45 4.99
N ALA A 482 -20.94 -5.25 5.37
CA ALA A 482 -21.75 -6.33 5.94
C ALA A 482 -21.93 -7.52 4.97
N GLU A 483 -21.78 -7.28 3.67
CA GLU A 483 -21.82 -8.27 2.60
C GLU A 483 -20.45 -8.90 2.30
N ASN A 484 -19.43 -8.62 3.13
CA ASN A 484 -18.04 -9.07 2.98
C ASN A 484 -17.32 -8.53 1.73
N GLU A 485 -17.71 -7.35 1.25
CA GLU A 485 -17.09 -6.74 0.07
C GLU A 485 -16.02 -5.73 0.48
N MET A 486 -14.92 -5.67 -0.29
CA MET A 486 -13.95 -4.58 -0.17
C MET A 486 -14.56 -3.26 -0.68
N PRO A 487 -14.09 -2.09 -0.20
CA PRO A 487 -14.61 -0.82 -0.67
C PRO A 487 -14.35 -0.62 -2.17
N PRO A 488 -15.31 -0.07 -2.93
CA PRO A 488 -15.12 0.19 -4.36
C PRO A 488 -14.07 1.27 -4.61
N ALA A 489 -13.38 1.18 -5.74
CA ALA A 489 -12.42 2.18 -6.18
C ALA A 489 -13.09 3.57 -6.28
N GLY A 490 -12.47 4.56 -5.64
CA GLY A 490 -12.94 5.95 -5.62
C GLY A 490 -14.06 6.25 -4.62
N ILE A 491 -14.32 5.34 -3.67
CA ILE A 491 -15.13 5.66 -2.47
C ILE A 491 -14.54 6.87 -1.72
N ARG A 492 -15.40 7.70 -1.12
CA ARG A 492 -14.97 8.77 -0.20
C ARG A 492 -14.78 8.23 1.21
N ARG A 493 -13.97 8.90 2.02
CA ARG A 493 -13.61 8.40 3.36
C ARG A 493 -14.81 8.31 4.30
N ALA A 494 -15.76 9.24 4.22
CA ALA A 494 -16.98 9.19 5.02
C ALA A 494 -17.82 7.92 4.75
N GLU A 495 -17.94 7.52 3.48
CA GLU A 495 -18.67 6.30 3.09
C GLU A 495 -17.91 5.03 3.47
N LEU A 496 -16.57 5.04 3.34
CA LEU A 496 -15.71 3.96 3.81
C LEU A 496 -15.88 3.74 5.31
N ALA A 497 -15.84 4.83 6.10
CA ALA A 497 -16.01 4.77 7.54
C ALA A 497 -17.35 4.09 7.89
N LEU A 498 -18.47 4.65 7.41
CA LEU A 498 -19.82 4.19 7.76
C LEU A 498 -20.16 2.78 7.30
N ASN A 499 -19.80 2.43 6.07
CA ASN A 499 -20.33 1.24 5.41
C ASN A 499 -19.38 0.05 5.44
N TYR A 500 -18.12 0.25 5.82
CA TYR A 500 -17.08 -0.78 5.74
C TYR A 500 -16.30 -0.96 7.03
N THR A 501 -16.47 -0.11 8.05
CA THR A 501 -15.64 -0.19 9.25
C THR A 501 -16.43 -0.10 10.56
N THR A 502 -15.93 -0.81 11.57
CA THR A 502 -16.23 -0.59 12.99
C THR A 502 -15.12 0.21 13.67
N ARG A 503 -13.94 0.30 13.06
CA ARG A 503 -12.83 1.20 13.41
C ARG A 503 -12.12 1.63 12.12
N VAL A 504 -11.99 2.95 11.90
CA VAL A 504 -11.57 3.51 10.59
C VAL A 504 -10.06 3.50 10.35
N SER A 505 -9.26 3.53 11.41
CA SER A 505 -7.79 3.58 11.37
C SER A 505 -7.19 2.73 12.50
N GLY A 506 -5.87 2.73 12.67
CA GLY A 506 -5.18 2.07 13.77
C GLY A 506 -5.70 2.42 15.16
N ALA A 507 -5.50 1.52 16.10
CA ALA A 507 -5.84 1.75 17.49
C ALA A 507 -4.74 2.62 18.13
N PRO A 508 -5.01 3.34 19.23
CA PRO A 508 -4.02 4.21 19.86
C PRO A 508 -2.66 3.55 20.15
N GLU A 509 -2.66 2.25 20.45
CA GLU A 509 -1.45 1.46 20.74
C GLU A 509 -0.58 1.17 19.50
N ASP A 510 -1.14 1.34 18.30
CA ASP A 510 -0.41 1.22 17.02
C ASP A 510 0.47 2.45 16.73
N PHE A 511 0.42 3.48 17.58
CA PHE A 511 1.14 4.75 17.42
C PHE A 511 2.04 5.05 18.63
N TYR A 512 3.13 5.77 18.37
CA TYR A 512 3.94 6.38 19.42
C TYR A 512 3.21 7.59 20.03
N PRO A 513 3.63 8.05 21.23
CA PRO A 513 3.11 9.28 21.81
C PRO A 513 3.29 10.53 20.93
N SER A 514 4.28 10.56 20.02
CA SER A 514 4.44 11.62 19.02
C SER A 514 3.30 11.67 17.99
N GLY A 515 2.55 10.56 17.88
CA GLY A 515 1.58 10.29 16.84
C GLY A 515 2.15 9.51 15.64
N ASP A 516 3.46 9.33 15.50
CA ASP A 516 4.02 8.52 14.42
C ASP A 516 3.59 7.05 14.54
N ALA A 517 3.43 6.36 13.40
CA ALA A 517 3.12 4.94 13.40
C ALA A 517 4.23 4.12 14.06
N ARG A 518 3.84 3.20 14.96
CA ARG A 518 4.72 2.21 15.60
C ARG A 518 4.68 0.86 14.87
N ILE A 519 3.55 0.50 14.29
CA ILE A 519 3.36 -0.76 13.57
C ILE A 519 3.07 -0.49 12.09
N ASN A 520 3.47 -1.42 11.22
CA ASN A 520 3.33 -1.32 9.76
C ASN A 520 1.88 -1.15 9.27
N TYR A 521 1.77 -0.81 7.97
CA TYR A 521 0.54 -0.52 7.21
C TYR A 521 -0.30 0.64 7.77
N GLN A 522 0.36 1.76 8.07
CA GLN A 522 -0.24 2.98 8.62
C GLN A 522 0.08 4.24 7.81
N GLN A 523 0.66 4.08 6.60
CA GLN A 523 1.09 5.20 5.77
C GLN A 523 -0.07 6.14 5.42
N TYR A 524 -1.28 5.60 5.23
CA TYR A 524 -2.46 6.42 5.01
C TYR A 524 -2.82 7.24 6.27
N SER A 525 -2.85 6.59 7.43
CA SER A 525 -3.11 7.23 8.73
C SER A 525 -2.14 8.37 9.03
N ASP A 526 -0.86 8.17 8.68
CA ASP A 526 0.17 9.20 8.77
C ASP A 526 -0.07 10.34 7.77
N HIS A 527 -0.28 10.01 6.50
CA HIS A 527 -0.49 10.98 5.42
C HIS A 527 -1.68 11.89 5.66
N LEU A 528 -2.82 11.32 6.11
CA LEU A 528 -4.02 12.10 6.46
C LEU A 528 -3.68 13.24 7.40
N ARG A 529 -2.85 12.98 8.41
CA ARG A 529 -2.49 13.97 9.42
C ARG A 529 -1.28 14.84 9.05
N SER A 530 -0.78 14.72 7.83
CA SER A 530 0.31 15.57 7.31
C SER A 530 -0.23 16.88 6.74
N ALA A 531 0.63 17.90 6.67
CA ALA A 531 0.29 19.15 5.98
C ALA A 531 0.10 18.96 4.46
N HIS A 532 0.59 17.84 3.89
CA HIS A 532 0.47 17.53 2.47
C HIS A 532 -0.96 17.15 2.05
N TYR A 533 -1.73 16.57 2.97
CA TYR A 533 -3.10 16.11 2.69
C TYR A 533 -4.12 17.26 2.65
N ARG A 534 -3.95 18.28 3.50
CA ARG A 534 -4.78 19.51 3.53
C ARG A 534 -3.88 20.73 3.34
N ASN A 535 -3.41 20.92 2.11
CA ASN A 535 -2.55 22.04 1.71
C ASN A 535 -3.28 23.00 0.76
N PRO A 536 -3.26 24.32 1.01
CA PRO A 536 -4.01 25.29 0.20
C PRO A 536 -3.45 25.50 -1.22
N VAL A 537 -2.22 25.06 -1.49
CA VAL A 537 -1.59 25.19 -2.82
C VAL A 537 -1.72 23.89 -3.61
N ARG A 538 -1.38 22.75 -2.99
CA ARG A 538 -1.38 21.44 -3.66
C ARG A 538 -1.79 20.31 -2.71
N LEU A 539 -2.98 19.76 -2.94
CA LEU A 539 -3.51 18.60 -2.24
C LEU A 539 -2.79 17.34 -2.73
N THR A 540 -1.81 16.89 -1.94
CA THR A 540 -0.95 15.77 -2.29
C THR A 540 -1.58 14.46 -1.82
N THR A 541 -1.32 13.41 -2.58
CA THR A 541 -1.87 12.07 -2.40
C THR A 541 -0.78 11.04 -2.60
N CYS A 542 -1.07 9.78 -2.32
CA CYS A 542 -0.11 8.69 -2.51
C CYS A 542 0.51 8.73 -3.92
N ALA A 543 -0.32 8.83 -4.97
CA ALA A 543 0.22 8.86 -6.34
C ALA A 543 0.82 10.21 -6.78
N GLY A 544 0.78 11.23 -5.91
CA GLY A 544 1.53 12.46 -6.11
C GLY A 544 3.03 12.30 -5.85
N CYS A 545 3.41 11.26 -5.10
CA CYS A 545 4.80 10.94 -4.76
C CYS A 545 5.21 9.54 -5.24
N HIS A 546 4.32 8.56 -5.16
CA HIS A 546 4.55 7.20 -5.62
C HIS A 546 3.97 6.99 -7.00
N ASN A 547 4.71 6.34 -7.89
CA ASN A 547 4.13 5.86 -9.12
C ASN A 547 3.73 4.38 -8.93
N PRO A 548 2.42 4.04 -8.88
CA PRO A 548 1.95 2.67 -8.65
C PRO A 548 2.31 1.72 -9.81
N HIS A 549 2.78 2.30 -10.91
CA HIS A 549 3.05 1.69 -12.19
C HIS A 549 4.54 1.73 -12.54
N VAL A 550 5.41 2.29 -11.69
CA VAL A 550 6.82 2.51 -12.04
C VAL A 550 7.59 1.21 -12.15
N ASN A 551 8.57 1.17 -13.05
CA ASN A 551 9.59 0.13 -13.01
C ASN A 551 10.55 0.41 -11.84
N PRO A 552 10.81 -0.55 -10.94
CA PRO A 552 11.79 -0.39 -9.87
C PRO A 552 13.17 0.03 -10.36
N ASP A 553 13.58 -0.37 -11.58
CA ASP A 553 14.85 0.08 -12.15
C ASP A 553 14.85 1.58 -12.41
N ASP A 554 13.72 2.18 -12.77
CA ASP A 554 13.61 3.63 -12.95
C ASP A 554 13.67 4.38 -11.61
N VAL A 555 13.14 3.78 -10.54
CA VAL A 555 13.27 4.29 -9.16
C VAL A 555 14.71 4.16 -8.67
N ALA A 556 15.34 3.01 -8.88
CA ALA A 556 16.76 2.80 -8.57
C ALA A 556 17.66 3.71 -9.43
N ASN A 557 17.27 3.99 -10.67
CA ASN A 557 17.98 4.91 -11.54
C ASN A 557 17.79 6.37 -11.10
N MET A 558 16.65 6.75 -10.51
CA MET A 558 16.49 8.04 -9.81
C MET A 558 17.42 8.14 -8.60
N ASP A 559 17.65 7.05 -7.86
CA ASP A 559 18.69 6.98 -6.83
C ASP A 559 20.10 7.13 -7.44
N THR A 560 20.37 6.53 -8.61
CA THR A 560 21.64 6.73 -9.32
C THR A 560 21.79 8.08 -10.05
N SER A 561 20.70 8.85 -10.21
CA SER A 561 20.72 10.20 -10.81
C SER A 561 21.47 11.21 -9.94
N GLY A 562 21.73 10.83 -8.68
CA GLY A 562 22.56 11.56 -7.74
C GLY A 562 21.82 12.59 -6.90
N ASP A 563 20.49 12.72 -7.03
CA ASP A 563 19.67 13.59 -6.17
C ASP A 563 18.51 12.84 -5.48
N PRO A 564 18.74 12.31 -4.27
CA PRO A 564 17.72 11.63 -3.47
C PRO A 564 16.59 12.57 -3.00
N ASN A 565 16.73 13.89 -3.18
CA ASN A 565 15.72 14.88 -2.78
C ASN A 565 14.79 15.29 -3.93
N SER A 566 15.07 14.88 -5.17
CA SER A 566 14.37 15.32 -6.39
C SER A 566 12.84 15.23 -6.31
N LEU A 567 12.31 14.19 -5.65
CA LEU A 567 10.87 14.04 -5.43
C LEU A 567 10.29 15.17 -4.57
N CYS A 568 10.98 15.54 -3.49
CA CYS A 568 10.57 16.59 -2.57
C CYS A 568 10.75 17.98 -3.21
N THR A 569 11.88 18.20 -3.89
CA THR A 569 12.25 19.51 -4.46
C THR A 569 11.43 19.88 -5.69
N THR A 570 10.65 18.94 -6.25
CA THR A 570 9.62 19.23 -7.26
C THR A 570 8.60 20.26 -6.75
N CYS A 571 8.22 20.20 -5.48
CA CYS A 571 7.34 21.19 -4.85
C CYS A 571 8.12 22.13 -3.92
N HIS A 572 9.06 21.60 -3.14
CA HIS A 572 9.93 22.36 -2.26
C HIS A 572 11.16 22.88 -3.01
N SER A 573 10.95 23.60 -4.11
CA SER A 573 12.05 24.13 -4.93
C SER A 573 12.55 25.48 -4.38
N PRO A 574 13.77 25.92 -4.73
CA PRO A 574 14.25 27.26 -4.36
C PRO A 574 13.36 28.41 -4.87
N ALA A 575 12.59 28.18 -5.95
CA ALA A 575 11.68 29.17 -6.51
C ALA A 575 10.39 29.29 -5.70
N VAL A 576 9.90 28.18 -5.14
CA VAL A 576 8.63 28.11 -4.40
C VAL A 576 8.86 28.32 -2.90
N ASN A 577 9.95 27.77 -2.36
CA ASN A 577 10.31 27.78 -0.94
C ASN A 577 11.78 28.22 -0.76
N PRO A 578 12.11 29.49 -1.06
CA PRO A 578 13.48 29.99 -0.91
C PRO A 578 14.03 29.86 0.51
N GLU A 579 13.17 29.83 1.53
CA GLU A 579 13.52 29.65 2.94
C GLU A 579 14.06 28.26 3.30
N LEU A 580 13.85 27.26 2.45
CA LEU A 580 14.42 25.93 2.62
C LEU A 580 15.86 25.84 2.07
N TYR A 581 16.34 26.91 1.42
CA TYR A 581 17.62 26.91 0.73
C TYR A 581 18.55 28.05 1.18
N PRO A 582 19.87 27.79 1.24
CA PRO A 582 20.51 26.49 0.98
C PRO A 582 20.21 25.47 2.10
N LEU A 583 20.11 24.18 1.75
CA LEU A 583 19.76 23.08 2.68
C LEU A 583 20.57 23.10 3.99
N PRO A 584 21.91 23.35 3.99
CA PRO A 584 22.67 23.45 5.24
C PRO A 584 22.23 24.58 6.16
N GLU A 585 21.79 25.72 5.60
CA GLU A 585 21.25 26.84 6.40
C GLU A 585 19.88 26.48 6.97
N HIS A 586 19.01 25.83 6.18
CA HIS A 586 17.74 25.31 6.67
C HIS A 586 17.94 24.35 7.86
N VAL A 587 18.86 23.38 7.74
CA VAL A 587 19.17 22.47 8.85
C VAL A 587 19.69 23.24 10.06
N ALA A 588 20.62 24.18 9.86
CA ALA A 588 21.16 25.00 10.96
C ALA A 588 20.09 25.84 11.67
N ASP A 589 19.13 26.38 10.93
CA ASP A 589 18.02 27.19 11.46
C ASP A 589 17.02 26.34 12.24
N VAL A 590 16.61 25.19 11.69
CA VAL A 590 15.65 24.28 12.34
C VAL A 590 16.23 23.68 13.62
N THR A 591 17.53 23.34 13.62
CA THR A 591 18.22 22.79 14.80
C THR A 591 18.74 23.86 15.75
N GLY A 592 18.89 25.11 15.30
CA GLY A 592 19.51 26.20 16.07
C GLY A 592 21.02 26.04 16.25
N VAL A 593 21.69 25.25 15.41
CA VAL A 593 23.13 24.95 15.50
C VAL A 593 23.81 25.42 14.23
N SER A 594 24.43 26.60 14.28
CA SER A 594 25.10 27.20 13.11
C SER A 594 26.17 26.30 12.49
N GLY A 595 26.80 25.40 13.27
CA GLY A 595 27.78 24.45 12.75
C GLY A 595 27.23 23.43 11.73
N HIS A 596 25.92 23.18 11.75
CA HIS A 596 25.28 22.28 10.77
C HIS A 596 25.37 22.77 9.33
N ASN A 597 25.59 24.08 9.13
CA ASN A 597 25.76 24.66 7.80
C ASN A 597 27.02 24.19 7.06
N SER A 598 27.95 23.55 7.77
CA SER A 598 29.23 23.08 7.25
C SER A 598 29.33 21.56 7.17
N LEU A 599 28.30 20.82 7.62
CA LEU A 599 28.38 19.36 7.75
C LEU A 599 28.32 18.63 6.42
N GLU A 600 27.69 19.21 5.38
CA GLU A 600 27.66 18.56 4.06
C GLU A 600 29.06 18.35 3.47
N GLU A 601 30.02 19.23 3.81
CA GLU A 601 31.42 19.09 3.36
C GLU A 601 32.11 17.83 3.94
N PHE A 602 31.58 17.29 5.05
CA PHE A 602 32.17 16.16 5.77
C PHE A 602 31.36 14.88 5.61
N PHE A 603 30.04 14.96 5.55
CA PHE A 603 29.12 13.82 5.61
C PHE A 603 28.30 13.60 4.34
N GLY A 604 28.44 14.47 3.34
CA GLY A 604 27.63 14.42 2.12
C GLY A 604 26.33 15.22 2.23
N PRO A 605 25.51 15.24 1.16
CA PRO A 605 24.33 16.09 1.10
C PRO A 605 23.26 15.67 2.12
N PHE A 606 22.55 16.64 2.67
CA PHE A 606 21.38 16.35 3.50
C PHE A 606 20.25 15.75 2.65
N VAL A 607 19.69 14.62 3.10
CA VAL A 607 18.56 13.97 2.44
C VAL A 607 17.27 14.22 3.23
N CYS A 608 16.24 14.75 2.58
CA CYS A 608 14.97 15.14 3.21
C CYS A 608 14.35 13.97 4.00
N THR A 609 14.36 12.77 3.42
CA THR A 609 13.73 11.57 4.00
C THR A 609 14.44 11.08 5.27
N GLN A 610 15.75 11.32 5.43
CA GLN A 610 16.50 10.95 6.65
C GLN A 610 15.99 11.69 7.89
N CYS A 611 15.41 12.88 7.72
CA CYS A 611 14.87 13.68 8.81
C CYS A 611 13.33 13.64 8.88
N HIS A 612 12.66 13.74 7.72
CA HIS A 612 11.21 13.91 7.65
C HIS A 612 10.44 12.59 7.51
N MET A 613 11.09 11.49 7.14
CA MET A 613 10.45 10.20 6.89
C MET A 613 11.20 9.05 7.59
N VAL A 614 11.48 9.24 8.88
CA VAL A 614 12.20 8.25 9.70
C VAL A 614 11.45 6.91 9.69
N PRO A 615 12.14 5.76 9.53
CA PRO A 615 11.57 4.42 9.70
C PRO A 615 11.10 4.14 11.13
N THR A 616 9.89 4.58 11.46
CA THR A 616 9.30 4.43 12.80
C THR A 616 8.47 3.16 12.96
N ALA A 617 7.86 2.66 11.90
CA ALA A 617 6.93 1.54 11.99
C ALA A 617 7.63 0.19 11.75
N ARG A 618 7.35 -0.80 12.61
CA ARG A 618 7.92 -2.15 12.53
C ARG A 618 7.06 -3.08 11.68
N SER A 619 7.64 -3.67 10.65
CA SER A 619 7.10 -4.82 9.91
C SER A 619 7.98 -6.05 10.09
N ALA A 620 9.30 -5.88 9.97
CA ALA A 620 10.33 -6.91 10.11
C ALA A 620 11.34 -6.56 11.22
N ALA A 621 12.56 -7.08 11.12
CA ALA A 621 13.66 -6.74 12.02
C ALA A 621 14.02 -5.24 11.91
N ALA A 622 14.16 -4.60 13.06
CA ALA A 622 14.86 -3.35 13.21
C ALA A 622 16.36 -3.58 13.04
N VAL A 623 17.04 -2.58 12.48
CA VAL A 623 18.47 -2.62 12.23
C VAL A 623 19.22 -1.66 13.15
N PRO A 624 20.45 -2.03 13.59
CA PRO A 624 21.31 -1.12 14.33
C PRO A 624 21.50 0.20 13.56
N ALA A 625 21.14 1.31 14.20
CA ALA A 625 21.39 2.67 13.74
C ALA A 625 22.59 3.23 14.53
N LEU A 626 22.41 4.30 15.30
CA LEU A 626 23.48 4.93 16.07
C LEU A 626 23.98 4.06 17.25
N LEU A 627 25.30 3.87 17.34
CA LEU A 627 25.97 3.36 18.54
C LEU A 627 26.52 4.54 19.37
N ASP A 628 25.85 4.90 20.46
CA ASP A 628 26.32 5.92 21.38
C ASP A 628 27.31 5.32 22.40
N ALA A 629 28.60 5.52 22.09
CA ALA A 629 29.72 5.14 22.94
C ALA A 629 30.26 6.30 23.81
N LEU A 630 29.71 7.51 23.69
CA LEU A 630 30.25 8.71 24.33
C LEU A 630 29.48 9.02 25.62
N GLY A 631 29.75 8.22 26.65
CA GLY A 631 29.25 8.40 28.01
C GLY A 631 29.88 7.44 29.02
N ALA A 632 29.66 7.67 30.32
CA ALA A 632 29.93 6.61 31.30
C ALA A 632 28.99 5.42 31.00
N PRO A 633 29.40 4.16 31.25
CA PRO A 633 28.58 3.00 30.94
C PRO A 633 27.14 3.11 31.46
N PRO A 634 26.14 2.57 30.73
CA PRO A 634 26.30 1.71 29.54
C PRO A 634 26.35 2.47 28.20
N THR A 635 27.11 1.93 27.24
CA THR A 635 26.97 2.22 25.81
C THR A 635 25.56 1.85 25.34
N VAL A 636 24.95 2.66 24.47
CA VAL A 636 23.60 2.39 23.99
C VAL A 636 23.56 2.27 22.46
N GLN A 637 22.94 1.20 21.98
CA GLN A 637 22.65 0.97 20.57
C GLN A 637 21.20 1.38 20.29
N TYR A 638 21.01 2.30 19.36
CA TYR A 638 19.71 2.66 18.80
C TYR A 638 19.37 1.77 17.61
N TYR A 639 18.06 1.58 17.37
CA TYR A 639 17.55 0.76 16.28
C TYR A 639 16.55 1.56 15.47
N TRP A 640 16.58 1.36 14.15
CA TRP A 640 15.59 1.90 13.23
C TRP A 640 14.75 0.74 12.68
N ASN A 641 13.44 0.97 12.57
CA ASN A 641 12.55 0.00 11.99
C ASN A 641 12.65 0.04 10.45
N ASP A 642 11.72 -0.62 9.74
CA ASP A 642 11.82 -0.85 8.30
C ASP A 642 10.74 -0.12 7.48
N THR A 643 9.78 0.56 8.14
CA THR A 643 8.73 1.31 7.45
C THR A 643 8.76 2.80 7.84
N ALA A 644 9.01 3.65 6.84
CA ALA A 644 9.04 5.11 6.98
C ALA A 644 7.70 5.71 7.43
N SER A 645 7.76 6.66 8.37
CA SER A 645 6.63 7.55 8.70
C SER A 645 6.24 8.38 7.48
N HIS A 646 4.94 8.52 7.25
CA HIS A 646 4.39 9.37 6.18
C HIS A 646 3.73 10.63 6.75
N ARG A 647 4.22 11.09 7.90
CA ARG A 647 3.82 12.37 8.51
C ARG A 647 4.58 13.55 7.88
N MET A 648 5.78 13.29 7.34
CA MET A 648 6.74 14.27 6.83
C MET A 648 7.12 15.35 7.87
N THR A 649 6.98 15.03 9.15
CA THR A 649 7.33 15.89 10.28
C THR A 649 8.56 15.36 10.99
N MET A 650 9.27 16.24 11.70
CA MET A 650 10.38 15.83 12.55
C MET A 650 9.94 15.71 14.01
N THR A 651 10.09 14.53 14.58
CA THR A 651 9.94 14.30 16.02
C THR A 651 11.21 14.76 16.74
N ARG A 652 11.06 15.72 17.65
CA ARG A 652 12.19 16.29 18.41
C ARG A 652 12.61 15.36 19.54
N TRP A 653 13.89 15.40 19.86
CA TRP A 653 14.43 14.74 21.05
C TRP A 653 14.01 15.51 22.31
N GLU A 654 13.36 14.84 23.25
CA GLU A 654 12.91 15.42 24.53
C GLU A 654 13.74 14.97 25.75
N GLY A 655 14.76 14.12 25.56
CA GLY A 655 15.60 13.57 26.64
C GLY A 655 15.29 12.11 26.97
N GLY A 656 16.33 11.34 27.32
CA GLY A 656 16.24 9.90 27.63
C GLY A 656 16.28 9.01 26.38
N GLN A 657 16.43 7.70 26.54
CA GLN A 657 16.41 6.74 25.42
C GLN A 657 15.00 6.72 24.77
N PRO A 658 14.81 7.23 23.54
CA PRO A 658 13.51 7.15 22.90
C PRO A 658 13.19 5.70 22.56
N ILE A 659 11.97 5.29 22.88
CA ILE A 659 11.37 4.02 22.44
C ILE A 659 11.03 4.08 20.93
N GLN A 660 11.00 5.30 20.38
CA GLN A 660 10.69 5.59 18.99
C GLN A 660 11.97 5.90 18.19
N PRO A 661 12.15 5.32 16.99
CA PRO A 661 13.14 5.80 16.03
C PRO A 661 12.88 7.27 15.66
N ILE A 662 13.89 8.12 15.80
CA ILE A 662 13.84 9.52 15.35
C ILE A 662 15.11 9.88 14.56
N ALA A 663 15.09 10.98 13.82
CA ALA A 663 16.22 11.42 12.99
C ALA A 663 17.54 11.51 13.79
N PHE A 664 17.45 11.90 15.06
CA PHE A 664 18.59 12.02 15.98
C PHE A 664 19.21 10.68 16.42
N THR A 665 18.50 9.56 16.23
CA THR A 665 18.96 8.20 16.60
C THR A 665 19.67 7.48 15.45
N ASN A 666 20.11 8.24 14.46
CA ASN A 666 20.92 7.78 13.32
C ASN A 666 22.29 8.48 13.32
N GLU A 667 23.01 8.43 12.19
CA GLU A 667 24.33 9.04 11.98
C GLU A 667 24.42 10.51 12.47
N CYS A 668 23.33 11.29 12.35
CA CYS A 668 23.30 12.67 12.85
C CYS A 668 23.58 12.78 14.35
N GLY A 669 23.21 11.78 15.16
CA GLY A 669 23.43 11.78 16.61
C GLY A 669 24.89 11.58 17.03
N GLU A 670 25.77 11.11 16.15
CA GLU A 670 27.20 10.93 16.45
C GLU A 670 27.87 12.24 16.92
N CYS A 671 27.52 13.35 16.29
CA CYS A 671 28.04 14.68 16.62
C CYS A 671 27.43 15.27 17.90
N HIS A 672 26.31 14.72 18.37
CA HIS A 672 25.57 15.19 19.54
C HIS A 672 25.65 14.21 20.72
N ALA A 673 26.53 13.22 20.65
CA ALA A 673 26.63 12.18 21.66
C ALA A 673 26.98 12.71 23.06
N ASP A 674 27.65 13.87 23.16
CA ASP A 674 27.88 14.57 24.44
C ASP A 674 26.57 15.09 25.11
N ILE A 675 25.48 15.18 24.36
CA ILE A 675 24.13 15.63 24.76
C ILE A 675 23.17 14.44 24.87
N LEU A 676 23.55 13.27 24.32
CA LEU A 676 22.84 12.01 24.54
C LEU A 676 23.05 11.59 26.01
N PRO A 677 21.98 11.38 26.79
CA PRO A 677 22.10 11.07 28.19
C PRO A 677 22.52 9.61 28.38
N ASN A 678 23.82 9.38 28.30
CA ASN A 678 24.50 8.37 29.12
C ASN A 678 25.04 8.99 30.42
N THR A 679 24.66 10.24 30.73
CA THR A 679 24.86 10.81 32.06
C THR A 679 23.78 10.24 32.99
N PRO A 680 24.14 9.50 34.05
CA PRO A 680 23.17 9.01 35.01
C PRO A 680 22.43 10.21 35.61
N THR A 681 21.13 10.33 35.35
CA THR A 681 20.28 11.27 36.08
C THR A 681 20.36 10.93 37.58
N PRO A 682 20.64 11.91 38.46
CA PRO A 682 20.78 11.68 39.90
C PRO A 682 19.47 11.27 40.59
#